data_AF-A0A1Q4XDD4-F1
#
_entry.id   AF-A0A1Q4XDD4-F1
#
_cell.length_a   1.000
_cell.length_b   1.000
_cell.length_c   1.000
_cell.angle_alpha   90.00
_cell.angle_beta   90.00
_cell.angle_gamma   90.00
#
_symmetry.space_group_name_H-M   'P 1'
#
loop_
_entity.id
_entity.type
_entity.pdbx_description
1 polymer ?
#
loop_
_entity_poly.entity_id
_entity_poly.type
_entity_poly.pdbx_seq_one_letter_code
_entity_poly.pdbx_strand_id
1 'polypeptide(L)'
;MEEHASALVFLTERQRAGAESGEWKPDHRLVVGFEPGGAVPLAQLGWRDLDGTESVVGFDPAMTTFTGVRTTPDGTSHVWRGRLAERLSDRPGHRFRVRGGQGPQEDLRLLIEDGGAPVARADWADREGGGGVVLLRTVDPDHTRDAGEVTGLVSEVKAGSEHTAADEVAVNLLDDASTKWLSWRSADRVEFTMAEPVRIRHYVLASANDFSDRDPRDWELKGSADGRTWVTLDTRSDEFFPGRHLSRDFHVTGAAANAPYRYLRLEFTRNCGSSQTQLSRVRFFSADRTRTYEAFSGHRYTAGAAPTPYAGTAVDLVADAPCTVEGWRSYLAGYSADMLRVLDDDELSTTTEEQRSASWLGYDGATEEQITALEDRLGTRLPPGYRSFLAASDGWSTMGAFMYSLRTTASVGWLGDLQGGHVPHEALLEREELVGPVLLVSDEGDAQYWLLDAGEVSPDGEWAAYVWASWYPGLGERHRSFADLVAAERASFEELSRSEGRPVRPEGAEELLDQGRRAALSGRVDEALDAFRRAEEKGSGAAAYLKVVLSAFLDVRGTHHKLRGLMHRPHVVAEIGTEQIATEAVALFLHSAGLDTPGRAAHAVRVLDEAMPGLGLPSTDREREAWLAEHRMPEPPAFERALDTARALASRGAADDAWDVVEKALTEWYPVSPHRIAPVALLTDPALHGVVTPRRAREVVFTPRGEHAFPGT
;
A
#
# COMPACT_ATOMS: atom_id res chain seq x y z
N MET A 1 11.28 -32.41 7.07
CA MET A 1 10.02 -32.04 7.74
C MET A 1 10.40 -31.55 9.12
N GLU A 2 10.83 -30.29 9.20
CA GLU A 2 10.92 -29.53 10.45
C GLU A 2 9.71 -28.59 10.43
N GLU A 3 8.87 -28.69 11.45
CA GLU A 3 7.64 -27.93 11.61
C GLU A 3 7.95 -26.42 11.60
N HIS A 4 7.32 -25.67 10.70
CA HIS A 4 7.13 -24.23 10.93
C HIS A 4 6.39 -24.05 12.25
N ALA A 5 6.76 -23.03 13.04
CA ALA A 5 6.08 -22.78 14.30
C ALA A 5 4.63 -22.35 14.03
N SER A 6 3.69 -23.26 14.31
CA SER A 6 2.25 -22.97 14.41
C SER A 6 2.04 -21.79 15.37
N ALA A 7 1.21 -20.80 14.99
CA ALA A 7 0.83 -19.75 15.92
C ALA A 7 0.07 -20.37 17.12
N LEU A 8 0.48 -20.02 18.33
CA LEU A 8 -0.04 -20.56 19.58
C LEU A 8 -1.13 -19.66 20.12
N VAL A 9 -2.33 -20.20 20.35
CA VAL A 9 -3.46 -19.47 20.93
C VAL A 9 -3.63 -19.90 22.39
N PHE A 10 -3.49 -18.95 23.31
CA PHE A 10 -3.65 -19.17 24.74
C PHE A 10 -4.96 -18.54 25.24
N LEU A 11 -5.71 -19.30 26.02
CA LEU A 11 -6.74 -18.73 26.90
C LEU A 11 -6.05 -18.18 28.14
N THR A 12 -6.33 -16.92 28.49
CA THR A 12 -5.62 -16.25 29.57
C THR A 12 -6.54 -15.93 30.74
N GLU A 13 -5.93 -15.81 31.91
CA GLU A 13 -6.56 -15.31 33.13
C GLU A 13 -5.62 -14.27 33.75
N ARG A 14 -6.22 -13.27 34.41
CA ARG A 14 -5.50 -12.21 35.11
C ARG A 14 -5.85 -12.09 36.58
N GLN A 15 -4.92 -11.56 37.34
CA GLN A 15 -5.09 -11.17 38.73
C GLN A 15 -4.33 -9.85 38.96
N ARG A 16 -4.86 -8.92 39.76
CA ARG A 16 -4.14 -7.67 40.07
C ARG A 16 -2.84 -8.00 40.82
N ALA A 17 -1.72 -7.41 40.41
CA ALA A 17 -0.45 -7.63 41.08
C ALA A 17 -0.50 -7.16 42.55
N GLY A 18 0.04 -7.97 43.47
CA GLY A 18 0.04 -7.68 44.91
C GLY A 18 -1.25 -8.05 45.68
N ALA A 19 -2.25 -8.65 45.03
CA ALA A 19 -3.43 -9.16 45.72
C ALA A 19 -3.15 -10.54 46.34
N GLU A 20 -3.02 -10.62 47.67
CA GLU A 20 -2.70 -11.88 48.39
C GLU A 20 -3.78 -12.97 48.30
N SER A 21 -5.00 -12.67 47.82
CA SER A 21 -6.13 -13.62 47.74
C SER A 21 -7.16 -13.31 46.63
N GLY A 22 -6.78 -12.61 45.57
CA GLY A 22 -7.73 -12.27 44.49
C GLY A 22 -8.15 -13.48 43.63
N GLU A 23 -9.42 -13.54 43.23
CA GLU A 23 -9.90 -14.51 42.25
C GLU A 23 -9.27 -14.24 40.87
N TRP A 24 -8.82 -15.30 40.18
CA TRP A 24 -8.39 -15.22 38.78
C TRP A 24 -9.59 -14.94 37.91
N LYS A 25 -9.50 -13.89 37.09
CA LYS A 25 -10.56 -13.53 36.16
C LYS A 25 -10.14 -13.91 34.75
N PRO A 26 -11.03 -14.53 33.94
CA PRO A 26 -10.78 -14.71 32.52
C PRO A 26 -10.36 -13.40 31.87
N ASP A 27 -9.39 -13.47 30.96
CA ASP A 27 -8.90 -12.34 30.18
C ASP A 27 -8.81 -12.75 28.69
N HIS A 28 -8.47 -11.80 27.82
CA HIS A 28 -8.46 -11.98 26.37
C HIS A 28 -7.42 -13.02 25.91
N ARG A 29 -7.63 -13.60 24.73
CA ARG A 29 -6.68 -14.57 24.18
C ARG A 29 -5.34 -13.90 23.87
N LEU A 30 -4.26 -14.67 24.01
CA LEU A 30 -2.94 -14.28 23.52
C LEU A 30 -2.59 -15.19 22.34
N VAL A 31 -2.30 -14.61 21.18
CA VAL A 31 -1.79 -15.33 20.00
C VAL A 31 -0.31 -15.00 19.83
N VAL A 32 0.53 -16.03 19.76
CA VAL A 32 1.99 -15.87 19.62
C VAL A 32 2.53 -16.75 18.50
N GLY A 33 3.23 -16.15 17.56
CA GLY A 33 4.13 -16.81 16.62
C GLY A 33 5.42 -16.01 16.55
N PHE A 34 6.58 -16.64 16.78
CA PHE A 34 7.85 -15.90 16.83
C PHE A 34 9.01 -16.76 16.34
N GLU A 35 9.67 -16.32 15.27
CA GLU A 35 10.84 -16.97 14.67
C GLU A 35 11.89 -15.89 14.30
N PRO A 36 12.94 -15.68 15.11
CA PRO A 36 13.96 -14.66 14.86
C PRO A 36 15.07 -15.16 13.91
N GLY A 37 14.67 -15.59 12.70
CA GLY A 37 15.56 -16.25 11.73
C GLY A 37 15.65 -17.77 11.91
N GLY A 38 14.55 -18.40 12.33
CA GLY A 38 14.42 -19.84 12.58
C GLY A 38 13.58 -20.16 13.83
N ALA A 39 13.21 -21.43 14.00
CA ALA A 39 12.52 -21.90 15.19
C ALA A 39 13.48 -21.88 16.40
N VAL A 40 13.05 -21.24 17.50
CA VAL A 40 13.81 -21.20 18.75
C VAL A 40 12.98 -21.72 19.92
N PRO A 41 13.57 -22.46 20.88
CA PRO A 41 12.85 -22.93 22.06
C PRO A 41 12.62 -21.78 23.04
N LEU A 42 11.62 -20.94 22.74
CA LEU A 42 11.33 -19.67 23.43
C LEU A 42 11.05 -19.87 24.93
N ALA A 43 11.90 -19.31 25.79
CA ALA A 43 11.74 -19.35 27.24
C ALA A 43 10.90 -18.16 27.74
N GLN A 44 11.15 -16.98 27.18
CA GLN A 44 10.51 -15.73 27.57
C GLN A 44 10.25 -14.86 26.33
N LEU A 45 9.12 -14.15 26.34
CA LEU A 45 8.79 -13.12 25.38
C LEU A 45 8.28 -11.88 26.12
N GLY A 46 8.92 -10.74 25.88
CA GLY A 46 8.49 -9.42 26.30
C GLY A 46 8.08 -8.59 25.10
N TRP A 47 7.08 -7.73 25.26
CA TRP A 47 6.71 -6.76 24.24
C TRP A 47 6.13 -5.48 24.84
N ARG A 48 6.24 -4.40 24.07
CA ARG A 48 5.63 -3.10 24.36
C ARG A 48 4.81 -2.66 23.16
N ASP A 49 3.56 -2.33 23.40
CA ASP A 49 2.63 -1.81 22.40
C ASP A 49 2.88 -0.32 22.16
N LEU A 50 2.45 0.22 21.01
CA LEU A 50 2.54 1.65 20.70
C LEU A 50 1.79 2.54 21.69
N ASP A 51 0.73 2.03 22.32
CA ASP A 51 -0.02 2.74 23.37
C ASP A 51 0.73 2.80 24.71
N GLY A 52 1.86 2.09 24.82
CA GLY A 52 2.71 2.04 25.99
C GLY A 52 2.43 0.89 26.96
N THR A 53 1.48 0.00 26.66
CA THR A 53 1.25 -1.23 27.40
C THR A 53 2.49 -2.12 27.29
N GLU A 54 2.92 -2.73 28.40
CA GLU A 54 4.06 -3.64 28.44
C GLU A 54 3.64 -5.00 28.99
N SER A 55 4.07 -6.06 28.33
CA SER A 55 3.80 -7.44 28.71
C SER A 55 5.09 -8.24 28.72
N VAL A 56 5.22 -9.17 29.65
CA VAL A 56 6.29 -10.16 29.68
C VAL A 56 5.72 -11.50 30.11
N VAL A 57 6.01 -12.56 29.37
CA VAL A 57 5.56 -13.93 29.67
C VAL A 57 6.73 -14.91 29.62
N GLY A 58 6.76 -15.82 30.59
CA GLY A 58 7.65 -16.97 30.61
C GLY A 58 6.87 -18.25 30.32
N PHE A 59 7.34 -19.04 29.36
CA PHE A 59 6.70 -20.27 28.92
C PHE A 59 7.27 -21.50 29.64
N ASP A 60 6.42 -22.49 29.90
CA ASP A 60 6.90 -23.83 30.25
C ASP A 60 7.63 -24.47 29.05
N PRO A 61 8.48 -25.50 29.27
CA PRO A 61 9.26 -26.13 28.20
C PRO A 61 8.47 -26.60 26.97
N ALA A 62 7.21 -27.02 27.16
CA ALA A 62 6.36 -27.47 26.06
C ALA A 62 5.60 -26.32 25.36
N MET A 63 5.73 -25.08 25.84
CA MET A 63 4.95 -23.91 25.43
C MET A 63 3.43 -24.17 25.45
N THR A 64 2.98 -24.93 26.46
CA THR A 64 1.56 -25.23 26.68
C THR A 64 0.94 -24.33 27.73
N THR A 65 1.77 -23.66 28.53
CA THR A 65 1.36 -22.71 29.56
C THR A 65 2.36 -21.55 29.65
N PHE A 66 1.91 -20.42 30.17
CA PHE A 66 2.81 -19.33 30.54
C PHE A 66 2.36 -18.67 31.83
N THR A 67 3.31 -17.99 32.49
CA THR A 67 3.03 -17.00 33.55
C THR A 67 3.76 -15.71 33.21
N GLY A 68 3.16 -14.57 33.50
CA GLY A 68 3.68 -13.28 33.09
C GLY A 68 3.12 -12.11 33.88
N VAL A 69 3.51 -10.91 33.47
CA VAL A 69 3.00 -9.65 34.00
C VAL A 69 2.63 -8.76 32.82
N ARG A 70 1.48 -8.10 32.92
CA ARG A 70 1.02 -7.07 31.98
C ARG A 70 0.83 -5.76 32.74
N THR A 71 1.42 -4.68 32.25
CA THR A 71 1.33 -3.33 32.83
C THR A 71 0.74 -2.38 31.80
N THR A 72 -0.40 -1.79 32.12
CA THR A 72 -1.06 -0.80 31.27
C THR A 72 -0.35 0.56 31.33
N PRO A 73 -0.61 1.48 30.38
CA PRO A 73 0.11 2.76 30.29
C PRO A 73 -0.05 3.66 31.53
N ASP A 74 -1.11 3.46 32.30
CA ASP A 74 -1.38 4.13 33.58
C ASP A 74 -0.57 3.58 34.76
N GLY A 75 0.25 2.54 34.52
CA GLY A 75 1.07 1.87 35.54
C GLY A 75 0.37 0.75 36.30
N THR A 76 -0.86 0.37 35.92
CA THR A 76 -1.57 -0.73 36.59
C THR A 76 -1.04 -2.09 36.12
N SER A 77 -0.45 -2.86 37.03
CA SER A 77 0.08 -4.19 36.73
C SER A 77 -0.85 -5.34 37.14
N HIS A 78 -0.93 -6.35 36.28
CA HIS A 78 -1.63 -7.61 36.48
C HIS A 78 -0.68 -8.78 36.30
N VAL A 79 -0.79 -9.79 37.16
CA VAL A 79 -0.22 -11.11 36.90
C VAL A 79 -1.10 -11.81 35.89
N TRP A 80 -0.47 -12.44 34.92
CA TRP A 80 -1.07 -13.11 33.79
C TRP A 80 -0.68 -14.58 33.78
N ARG A 81 -1.61 -15.45 33.43
CA ARG A 81 -1.30 -16.84 33.10
C ARG A 81 -2.11 -17.27 31.90
N GLY A 82 -1.55 -18.17 31.10
CA GLY A 82 -2.23 -18.72 29.94
C GLY A 82 -2.10 -20.22 29.86
N ARG A 83 -3.10 -20.83 29.22
CA ARG A 83 -3.12 -22.24 28.84
C ARG A 83 -3.38 -22.35 27.35
N LEU A 84 -2.57 -23.12 26.65
CA LEU A 84 -2.70 -23.35 25.22
C LEU A 84 -4.06 -23.98 24.93
N ALA A 85 -4.78 -23.37 24.01
CA ALA A 85 -6.09 -23.84 23.56
C ALA A 85 -6.03 -24.38 22.13
N GLU A 86 -5.23 -23.76 21.26
CA GLU A 86 -5.18 -24.10 19.84
C GLU A 86 -3.80 -23.79 19.24
N ARG A 87 -3.43 -24.54 18.19
CA ARG A 87 -2.26 -24.29 17.34
C ARG A 87 -2.78 -24.05 15.92
N LEU A 88 -2.44 -22.91 15.34
CA LEU A 88 -2.88 -22.50 14.01
C LEU A 88 -1.73 -22.65 13.01
N SER A 89 -1.92 -23.50 12.01
CA SER A 89 -0.94 -23.76 10.94
C SER A 89 -0.90 -22.64 9.89
N ASP A 90 -2.03 -22.01 9.63
CA ASP A 90 -2.25 -21.12 8.47
C ASP A 90 -2.44 -19.64 8.87
N ARG A 91 -1.93 -19.23 10.03
CA ARG A 91 -2.03 -17.83 10.48
C ARG A 91 -0.72 -17.08 10.26
N PRO A 92 -0.55 -16.38 9.13
CA PRO A 92 0.69 -15.68 8.83
C PRO A 92 0.90 -14.50 9.80
N GLY A 93 2.09 -14.42 10.37
CA GLY A 93 2.55 -13.24 11.11
C GLY A 93 3.24 -12.22 10.21
N HIS A 94 3.64 -11.08 10.77
CA HIS A 94 4.48 -10.12 10.07
C HIS A 94 5.83 -10.73 9.74
N ARG A 95 6.30 -10.51 8.52
CA ARG A 95 7.55 -11.06 8.02
C ARG A 95 8.51 -9.94 7.65
N PHE A 96 9.77 -10.08 8.05
CA PHE A 96 10.81 -9.10 7.74
C PHE A 96 12.04 -9.78 7.17
N ARG A 97 12.54 -9.23 6.06
CA ARG A 97 13.81 -9.61 5.43
C ARG A 97 14.95 -9.03 6.23
N VAL A 98 15.78 -9.88 6.83
CA VAL A 98 16.92 -9.45 7.65
C VAL A 98 18.04 -8.93 6.75
N ARG A 99 18.62 -7.78 7.11
CA ARG A 99 19.70 -7.13 6.36
C ARG A 99 20.95 -8.00 6.41
N GLY A 100 21.44 -8.40 5.24
CA GLY A 100 22.64 -9.23 5.09
C GLY A 100 22.40 -10.73 5.27
N GLY A 101 21.15 -11.16 5.46
CA GLY A 101 20.81 -12.59 5.45
C GLY A 101 20.83 -13.17 4.05
N GLN A 102 21.24 -14.43 3.91
CA GLN A 102 21.42 -15.08 2.61
C GLN A 102 20.16 -15.77 2.08
N GLY A 103 19.01 -15.66 2.77
CA GLY A 103 17.73 -16.17 2.26
C GLY A 103 16.54 -16.04 3.24
N PRO A 104 15.32 -16.44 2.80
CA PRO A 104 14.07 -16.44 3.59
C PRO A 104 14.11 -17.12 4.96
N GLN A 105 15.01 -18.09 5.12
CA GLN A 105 15.18 -18.86 6.35
C GLN A 105 15.74 -18.01 7.49
N GLU A 106 16.36 -16.88 7.16
CA GLU A 106 16.86 -15.90 8.13
C GLU A 106 15.86 -14.78 8.45
N ASP A 107 14.65 -14.82 7.88
CA ASP A 107 13.62 -13.80 8.10
C ASP A 107 13.15 -13.78 9.57
N LEU A 108 12.86 -12.57 10.08
CA LEU A 108 12.11 -12.43 11.32
C LEU A 108 10.63 -12.65 11.01
N ARG A 109 9.99 -13.60 11.70
CA ARG A 109 8.53 -13.74 11.72
C ARG A 109 8.00 -13.41 13.10
N LEU A 110 6.98 -12.55 13.15
CA LEU A 110 6.41 -12.04 14.39
C LEU A 110 4.89 -11.94 14.27
N LEU A 111 4.19 -12.64 15.15
CA LEU A 111 2.77 -12.51 15.43
C LEU A 111 2.62 -12.41 16.95
N ILE A 112 2.19 -11.25 17.43
CA ILE A 112 1.80 -11.07 18.82
C ILE A 112 0.45 -10.35 18.76
N GLU A 113 -0.60 -11.04 19.19
CA GLU A 113 -1.91 -10.44 19.35
C GLU A 113 -2.39 -10.68 20.77
N ASP A 114 -2.48 -9.59 21.51
CA ASP A 114 -2.97 -9.55 22.87
C ASP A 114 -4.11 -8.52 22.98
N GLY A 115 -4.79 -8.26 21.86
CA GLY A 115 -5.81 -7.22 21.75
C GLY A 115 -5.28 -5.78 21.83
N GLY A 116 -3.97 -5.55 22.02
CA GLY A 116 -3.31 -4.25 22.12
C GLY A 116 -3.13 -3.48 20.80
N ALA A 117 -2.52 -2.30 20.90
CA ALA A 117 -2.00 -1.57 19.76
C ALA A 117 -0.87 -2.38 19.09
N PRO A 118 -0.47 -2.04 17.83
CA PRO A 118 0.68 -2.68 17.22
C PRO A 118 1.91 -2.63 18.14
N VAL A 119 2.66 -3.72 18.17
CA VAL A 119 3.86 -3.88 18.99
C VAL A 119 4.94 -2.93 18.48
N ALA A 120 5.45 -2.08 19.36
CA ALA A 120 6.56 -1.15 19.08
C ALA A 120 7.94 -1.76 19.41
N ARG A 121 7.98 -2.69 20.36
CA ARG A 121 9.20 -3.41 20.78
C ARG A 121 8.85 -4.85 21.14
N ALA A 122 9.67 -5.79 20.71
CA ALA A 122 9.67 -7.16 21.23
C ALA A 122 11.07 -7.56 21.71
N ASP A 123 11.14 -8.29 22.80
CA ASP A 123 12.35 -8.86 23.37
C ASP A 123 12.13 -10.34 23.71
N TRP A 124 13.16 -11.16 23.56
CA TRP A 124 13.04 -12.59 23.78
C TRP A 124 14.29 -13.19 24.40
N ALA A 125 14.09 -14.32 25.07
CA ALA A 125 15.15 -15.23 25.49
C ALA A 125 14.74 -16.66 25.13
N ASP A 126 15.66 -17.41 24.53
CA ASP A 126 15.50 -18.83 24.29
C ASP A 126 16.10 -19.67 25.43
N ARG A 127 15.80 -20.97 25.44
CA ARG A 127 16.32 -21.91 26.46
C ARG A 127 17.78 -22.28 26.29
N GLU A 128 18.38 -21.95 25.16
CA GLU A 128 19.77 -22.26 24.85
C GLU A 128 20.72 -21.13 25.28
N GLY A 129 20.17 -20.00 25.76
CA GLY A 129 20.90 -18.85 26.27
C GLY A 129 21.10 -17.74 25.23
N GLY A 130 20.45 -17.85 24.07
CA GLY A 130 20.30 -16.78 23.10
C GLY A 130 19.08 -15.89 23.38
N GLY A 131 18.99 -14.81 22.63
CA GLY A 131 17.95 -13.80 22.81
C GLY A 131 18.19 -12.55 21.99
N GLY A 132 17.38 -11.53 22.23
CA GLY A 132 17.53 -10.25 21.55
C GLY A 132 16.39 -9.28 21.84
N VAL A 133 16.49 -8.12 21.19
CA VAL A 133 15.48 -7.07 21.22
C VAL A 133 15.34 -6.50 19.82
N VAL A 134 14.11 -6.29 19.38
CA VAL A 134 13.77 -5.58 18.15
C VAL A 134 12.81 -4.44 18.44
N LEU A 135 13.10 -3.29 17.84
CA LEU A 135 12.21 -2.14 17.72
C LEU A 135 11.52 -2.24 16.37
N LEU A 136 10.19 -2.21 16.38
CA LEU A 136 9.36 -2.32 15.20
C LEU A 136 8.90 -0.93 14.81
N ARG A 137 9.06 -0.60 13.53
CA ARG A 137 8.62 0.67 12.97
C ARG A 137 7.33 0.42 12.22
N THR A 138 6.22 0.95 12.73
CA THR A 138 4.92 0.88 12.05
C THR A 138 4.94 1.73 10.80
N VAL A 139 4.15 1.34 9.81
CA VAL A 139 3.82 2.23 8.70
C VAL A 139 3.14 3.47 9.29
N ASP A 140 3.62 4.66 8.94
CA ASP A 140 3.01 5.91 9.37
C ASP A 140 1.60 6.04 8.76
N PRO A 141 0.53 6.13 9.59
CA PRO A 141 -0.85 6.24 9.11
C PRO A 141 -1.07 7.39 8.12
N ASP A 142 -0.29 8.48 8.23
CA ASP A 142 -0.40 9.63 7.34
C ASP A 142 0.42 9.46 6.04
N HIS A 143 1.41 8.56 6.02
CA HIS A 143 2.23 8.27 4.83
C HIS A 143 1.71 7.11 3.97
N THR A 144 0.74 6.34 4.46
CA THR A 144 -0.11 5.48 3.63
C THR A 144 -1.54 5.96 3.71
N ARG A 145 -1.91 6.97 2.91
CA ARG A 145 -3.31 7.18 2.51
C ARG A 145 -3.78 6.01 1.63
N ASP A 146 -4.06 4.93 2.32
CA ASP A 146 -4.97 3.83 2.05
C ASP A 146 -5.22 3.50 0.58
N ALA A 147 -4.35 2.64 0.03
CA ALA A 147 -4.76 1.81 -1.09
C ALA A 147 -6.02 1.01 -0.67
N GLY A 148 -7.17 1.43 -1.17
CA GLY A 148 -8.44 0.74 -0.97
C GLY A 148 -9.29 1.17 0.23
N GLU A 149 -9.03 2.26 0.96
CA GLU A 149 -10.08 2.74 1.89
C GLU A 149 -11.31 3.22 1.13
N VAL A 150 -12.48 2.75 1.57
CA VAL A 150 -13.79 3.08 0.99
C VAL A 150 -14.73 3.74 2.00
N THR A 151 -14.28 4.06 3.22
CA THR A 151 -15.09 4.75 4.25
C THR A 151 -15.72 6.04 3.73
N GLY A 152 -14.97 6.82 2.94
CA GLY A 152 -15.46 8.07 2.33
C GLY A 152 -16.59 7.88 1.30
N LEU A 153 -16.89 6.65 0.88
CA LEU A 153 -18.04 6.34 0.02
C LEU A 153 -19.34 6.13 0.81
N VAL A 154 -19.31 6.17 2.15
CA VAL A 154 -20.54 6.10 2.96
C VAL A 154 -21.36 7.37 2.72
N SER A 155 -22.53 7.18 2.11
CA SER A 155 -23.50 8.23 1.79
C SER A 155 -24.58 8.42 2.86
N GLU A 156 -24.82 7.38 3.68
CA GLU A 156 -25.79 7.42 4.78
C GLU A 156 -25.35 6.45 5.88
N VAL A 157 -25.59 6.82 7.15
CA VAL A 157 -25.40 5.92 8.31
C VAL A 157 -26.61 5.98 9.23
N LYS A 158 -27.02 4.83 9.76
CA LYS A 158 -28.16 4.68 10.68
C LYS A 158 -27.80 3.70 11.79
N ALA A 159 -27.96 4.09 13.06
CA ALA A 159 -27.93 3.13 14.16
C ALA A 159 -29.33 2.78 14.70
N GLY A 160 -29.43 1.65 15.38
CA GLY A 160 -30.67 1.24 16.05
C GLY A 160 -31.02 2.08 17.29
N SER A 161 -30.03 2.70 17.93
CA SER A 161 -30.14 3.68 19.01
C SER A 161 -28.93 4.61 19.00
N GLU A 162 -29.12 5.85 19.43
CA GLU A 162 -28.08 6.89 19.49
C GLU A 162 -28.33 7.84 20.66
N HIS A 163 -27.30 8.52 21.15
CA HIS A 163 -27.42 9.55 22.19
C HIS A 163 -27.35 10.96 21.58
N THR A 164 -28.41 11.33 20.87
CA THR A 164 -28.54 12.62 20.15
C THR A 164 -28.38 13.85 21.06
N ALA A 165 -28.85 13.78 22.31
CA ALA A 165 -28.75 14.91 23.25
C ALA A 165 -27.31 15.25 23.67
N ALA A 166 -26.36 14.33 23.53
CA ALA A 166 -24.93 14.55 23.76
C ALA A 166 -24.13 14.61 22.44
N ASP A 167 -24.81 14.65 21.30
CA ASP A 167 -24.21 14.57 19.97
C ASP A 167 -23.37 13.31 19.75
N GLU A 168 -23.71 12.20 20.43
CA GLU A 168 -23.02 10.91 20.31
C GLU A 168 -23.78 10.00 19.32
N VAL A 169 -23.78 10.44 18.07
CA VAL A 169 -24.59 9.92 16.95
C VAL A 169 -23.76 9.08 15.97
N ALA A 170 -24.41 8.28 15.12
CA ALA A 170 -23.70 7.29 14.29
C ALA A 170 -22.79 7.91 13.22
N VAL A 171 -23.05 9.15 12.78
CA VAL A 171 -22.20 9.86 11.82
C VAL A 171 -20.80 10.13 12.36
N ASN A 172 -20.64 10.22 13.70
CA ASN A 172 -19.34 10.39 14.33
C ASN A 172 -18.39 9.22 14.05
N LEU A 173 -18.91 8.04 13.73
CA LEU A 173 -18.08 6.88 13.39
C LEU A 173 -17.25 7.07 12.12
N LEU A 174 -17.60 8.04 11.28
CA LEU A 174 -16.94 8.31 10.01
C LEU A 174 -15.93 9.47 10.08
N ASP A 175 -15.81 10.13 11.24
CA ASP A 175 -14.94 11.29 11.44
C ASP A 175 -13.61 10.88 12.10
N ASP A 176 -12.54 11.60 11.77
CA ASP A 176 -11.22 11.47 12.39
C ASP A 176 -11.13 12.24 13.72
N ALA A 177 -12.13 13.04 14.07
CA ALA A 177 -12.30 13.63 15.39
C ALA A 177 -12.39 12.56 16.50
N SER A 178 -12.09 12.95 17.76
CA SER A 178 -12.21 12.08 18.95
C SER A 178 -13.66 11.94 19.46
N THR A 179 -14.65 12.16 18.60
CA THR A 179 -16.09 12.02 18.88
C THR A 179 -16.51 10.55 18.86
N LYS A 180 -17.75 10.24 19.28
CA LYS A 180 -18.21 8.84 19.39
C LYS A 180 -19.67 8.66 19.07
N TRP A 181 -20.04 7.42 18.78
CA TRP A 181 -21.41 6.93 18.81
C TRP A 181 -21.67 6.18 20.12
N LEU A 182 -22.83 6.42 20.73
CA LEU A 182 -23.31 5.70 21.90
C LEU A 182 -24.74 5.19 21.69
N SER A 183 -24.92 3.88 21.85
CA SER A 183 -26.22 3.22 21.95
C SER A 183 -26.63 3.03 23.41
N TRP A 184 -27.93 3.21 23.70
CA TRP A 184 -28.53 2.88 24.99
C TRP A 184 -28.78 1.37 25.17
N ARG A 185 -28.31 0.54 24.24
CA ARG A 185 -28.48 -0.91 24.25
C ARG A 185 -27.11 -1.57 24.33
N SER A 186 -27.05 -2.71 25.03
CA SER A 186 -25.85 -3.56 25.11
C SER A 186 -25.57 -4.34 23.82
N ALA A 187 -26.60 -4.51 22.99
CA ALA A 187 -26.52 -5.10 21.66
C ALA A 187 -27.33 -4.22 20.70
N ASP A 188 -26.71 -3.83 19.59
CA ASP A 188 -27.32 -2.93 18.62
C ASP A 188 -26.66 -3.09 17.25
N ARG A 189 -27.12 -2.32 16.27
CA ARG A 189 -26.56 -2.34 14.92
C ARG A 189 -26.35 -0.93 14.37
N VAL A 190 -25.34 -0.81 13.52
CA VAL A 190 -25.09 0.36 12.69
C VAL A 190 -25.08 -0.09 11.23
N GLU A 191 -25.89 0.57 10.40
CA GLU A 191 -26.00 0.34 8.97
C GLU A 191 -25.39 1.49 8.20
N PHE A 192 -24.61 1.15 7.18
CA PHE A 192 -23.91 2.09 6.31
C PHE A 192 -24.38 1.86 4.87
N THR A 193 -24.79 2.92 4.18
CA THR A 193 -25.14 2.90 2.76
C THR A 193 -24.00 3.50 1.97
N MET A 194 -23.39 2.69 1.11
CA MET A 194 -22.33 3.11 0.19
C MET A 194 -22.95 3.82 -1.02
N ALA A 195 -22.29 4.85 -1.53
CA ALA A 195 -22.68 5.56 -2.75
C ALA A 195 -22.73 4.60 -3.96
N GLU A 196 -21.83 3.63 -3.97
CA GLU A 196 -21.73 2.55 -4.96
C GLU A 196 -21.39 1.20 -4.29
N PRO A 197 -21.67 0.04 -4.93
CA PRO A 197 -21.30 -1.26 -4.38
C PRO A 197 -19.79 -1.46 -4.26
N VAL A 198 -19.29 -1.80 -3.06
CA VAL A 198 -17.86 -1.98 -2.78
C VAL A 198 -17.57 -3.36 -2.21
N ARG A 199 -16.40 -3.92 -2.53
CA ARG A 199 -15.87 -5.10 -1.83
C ARG A 199 -15.28 -4.64 -0.49
N ILE A 200 -15.44 -5.44 0.57
CA ILE A 200 -14.80 -5.20 1.87
C ILE A 200 -13.85 -6.36 2.17
N ARG A 201 -12.57 -6.04 2.32
CA ARG A 201 -11.46 -6.95 2.59
C ARG A 201 -10.93 -6.84 4.01
N HIS A 202 -10.96 -5.64 4.59
CA HIS A 202 -10.75 -5.46 6.02
C HIS A 202 -11.52 -4.23 6.52
N TYR A 203 -11.64 -4.12 7.84
CA TYR A 203 -12.23 -2.97 8.50
C TYR A 203 -11.51 -2.70 9.82
N VAL A 204 -11.57 -1.44 10.25
CA VAL A 204 -10.97 -0.98 11.50
C VAL A 204 -12.06 -0.45 12.41
N LEU A 205 -12.05 -0.87 13.68
CA LEU A 205 -12.91 -0.33 14.73
C LEU A 205 -12.05 0.37 15.78
N ALA A 206 -12.49 1.52 16.29
CA ALA A 206 -11.79 2.24 17.35
C ALA A 206 -12.63 2.38 18.63
N SER A 207 -12.04 2.02 19.78
CA SER A 207 -12.69 2.17 21.08
C SER A 207 -12.92 3.64 21.45
N ALA A 208 -13.99 3.92 22.20
CA ALA A 208 -14.29 5.29 22.61
C ALA A 208 -13.44 5.76 23.81
N ASN A 209 -13.75 6.96 24.33
CA ASN A 209 -12.90 7.71 25.25
C ASN A 209 -13.00 7.33 26.74
N ASP A 210 -14.06 6.66 27.20
CA ASP A 210 -14.40 6.60 28.63
C ASP A 210 -14.55 5.16 29.21
N PHE A 211 -15.65 4.48 28.93
CA PHE A 211 -16.10 3.27 29.62
C PHE A 211 -15.84 2.00 28.80
N SER A 212 -14.84 1.22 29.21
CA SER A 212 -14.44 -0.01 28.51
C SER A 212 -15.46 -1.14 28.57
N ASP A 213 -16.36 -1.16 29.56
CA ASP A 213 -17.46 -2.12 29.65
C ASP A 213 -18.50 -1.93 28.54
N ARG A 214 -18.51 -0.77 27.87
CA ARG A 214 -19.36 -0.46 26.71
C ARG A 214 -18.74 -0.82 25.37
N ASP A 215 -17.46 -1.19 25.33
CA ASP A 215 -16.80 -1.55 24.07
C ASP A 215 -17.41 -2.84 23.50
N PRO A 216 -17.57 -2.96 22.17
CA PRO A 216 -18.03 -4.18 21.53
C PRO A 216 -17.09 -5.34 21.82
N ARG A 217 -17.68 -6.52 22.01
CA ARG A 217 -16.96 -7.77 22.31
C ARG A 217 -17.22 -8.86 21.28
N ASP A 218 -18.47 -8.97 20.84
CA ASP A 218 -18.88 -9.86 19.75
C ASP A 218 -19.69 -9.09 18.73
N TRP A 219 -19.43 -9.33 17.44
CA TRP A 219 -20.18 -8.72 16.36
C TRP A 219 -20.10 -9.50 15.05
N GLU A 220 -21.03 -9.19 14.17
CA GLU A 220 -21.03 -9.65 12.78
C GLU A 220 -20.96 -8.44 11.86
N LEU A 221 -20.04 -8.48 10.88
CA LEU A 221 -20.08 -7.59 9.73
C LEU A 221 -20.89 -8.27 8.63
N LYS A 222 -21.91 -7.59 8.10
CA LYS A 222 -22.79 -8.11 7.04
C LYS A 222 -22.81 -7.18 5.83
N GLY A 223 -22.94 -7.79 4.66
CA GLY A 223 -23.11 -7.11 3.38
C GLY A 223 -24.47 -7.40 2.75
N SER A 224 -25.03 -6.44 2.05
CA SER A 224 -26.25 -6.59 1.27
C SER A 224 -26.21 -5.77 -0.03
N ALA A 225 -26.76 -6.33 -1.10
CA ALA A 225 -26.93 -5.63 -2.37
C ALA A 225 -28.22 -4.78 -2.40
N ASP A 226 -29.24 -5.17 -1.64
CA ASP A 226 -30.61 -4.63 -1.71
C ASP A 226 -31.11 -4.01 -0.39
N GLY A 227 -30.33 -4.12 0.69
CA GLY A 227 -30.67 -3.65 2.04
C GLY A 227 -31.65 -4.58 2.78
N ARG A 228 -32.06 -5.70 2.17
CA ARG A 228 -33.07 -6.63 2.69
C ARG A 228 -32.48 -8.00 2.98
N THR A 229 -31.69 -8.52 2.05
CA THR A 229 -31.03 -9.82 2.15
C THR A 229 -29.58 -9.61 2.56
N TRP A 230 -29.20 -10.14 3.71
CA TRP A 230 -27.89 -9.91 4.32
C TRP A 230 -27.05 -11.18 4.32
N VAL A 231 -25.78 -11.04 3.93
CA VAL A 231 -24.76 -12.09 3.96
C VAL A 231 -23.73 -11.71 5.01
N THR A 232 -23.36 -12.65 5.89
CA THR A 232 -22.29 -12.44 6.86
C THR A 232 -20.94 -12.45 6.15
N LEU A 233 -20.18 -11.37 6.33
CA LEU A 233 -18.83 -11.19 5.79
C LEU A 233 -17.78 -11.60 6.82
N ASP A 234 -17.97 -11.20 8.09
CA ASP A 234 -17.05 -11.51 9.17
C ASP A 234 -17.82 -11.74 10.48
N THR A 235 -17.26 -12.56 11.37
CA THR A 235 -17.80 -12.85 12.70
C THR A 235 -16.67 -12.83 13.71
N ARG A 236 -16.81 -11.96 14.70
CA ARG A 236 -15.83 -11.75 15.76
C ARG A 236 -16.44 -12.05 17.12
N SER A 237 -15.66 -12.70 17.97
CA SER A 237 -16.07 -13.13 19.30
C SER A 237 -14.92 -12.98 20.29
N ASP A 238 -15.25 -12.57 21.51
CA ASP A 238 -14.30 -12.37 22.61
C ASP A 238 -13.20 -11.34 22.31
N GLU A 239 -13.53 -10.34 21.49
CA GLU A 239 -12.64 -9.22 21.20
C GLU A 239 -12.60 -8.20 22.36
N PHE A 240 -11.51 -7.43 22.43
CA PHE A 240 -11.28 -6.48 23.53
C PHE A 240 -10.47 -5.27 23.08
N PHE A 241 -10.65 -4.12 23.75
CA PHE A 241 -9.89 -2.88 23.51
C PHE A 241 -9.19 -2.43 24.81
N PRO A 242 -7.89 -2.73 24.99
CA PRO A 242 -7.15 -2.42 26.22
C PRO A 242 -6.95 -0.93 26.46
N GLY A 243 -6.84 -0.14 25.38
CA GLY A 243 -6.75 1.32 25.41
C GLY A 243 -8.04 2.01 24.96
N ARG A 244 -8.13 3.31 25.24
CA ARG A 244 -9.17 4.21 24.70
C ARG A 244 -8.67 4.84 23.40
N HIS A 245 -9.58 5.14 22.47
CA HIS A 245 -9.24 5.57 21.11
C HIS A 245 -8.31 4.59 20.37
N LEU A 246 -8.34 3.33 20.78
CA LEU A 246 -7.49 2.29 20.22
C LEU A 246 -8.17 1.71 18.99
N SER A 247 -7.54 1.89 17.84
CA SER A 247 -7.95 1.27 16.59
C SER A 247 -7.45 -0.17 16.52
N ARG A 248 -8.34 -1.10 16.15
CA ARG A 248 -8.02 -2.50 15.87
C ARG A 248 -8.50 -2.88 14.48
N ASP A 249 -7.70 -3.69 13.80
CA ASP A 249 -7.89 -4.13 12.42
C ASP A 249 -8.50 -5.54 12.37
N PHE A 250 -9.41 -5.77 11.43
CA PHE A 250 -10.13 -7.01 11.26
C PHE A 250 -10.26 -7.36 9.78
N HIS A 251 -9.65 -8.47 9.38
CA HIS A 251 -9.70 -8.98 8.01
C HIS A 251 -10.97 -9.79 7.75
N VAL A 252 -11.52 -9.66 6.54
CA VAL A 252 -12.68 -10.39 6.05
C VAL A 252 -12.19 -11.51 5.14
N THR A 253 -12.50 -12.76 5.47
CA THR A 253 -12.04 -13.94 4.72
C THR A 253 -13.20 -14.69 4.06
N GLY A 254 -12.88 -15.53 3.09
CA GLY A 254 -13.86 -16.39 2.39
C GLY A 254 -14.56 -15.73 1.20
N ALA A 255 -15.37 -16.53 0.49
CA ALA A 255 -15.94 -16.15 -0.80
C ALA A 255 -16.85 -14.91 -0.75
N ALA A 256 -17.51 -14.66 0.39
CA ALA A 256 -18.38 -13.51 0.57
C ALA A 256 -17.61 -12.17 0.49
N ALA A 257 -16.32 -12.14 0.82
CA ALA A 257 -15.45 -10.96 0.73
C ALA A 257 -15.18 -10.50 -0.71
N ASN A 258 -15.37 -11.39 -1.70
CA ASN A 258 -15.11 -11.11 -3.11
C ASN A 258 -16.29 -10.44 -3.83
N ALA A 259 -17.49 -10.43 -3.22
CA ALA A 259 -18.66 -9.78 -3.79
C ALA A 259 -18.75 -8.30 -3.35
N PRO A 260 -19.20 -7.38 -4.22
CA PRO A 260 -19.45 -6.00 -3.84
C PRO A 260 -20.82 -5.84 -3.16
N TYR A 261 -20.89 -5.00 -2.13
CA TYR A 261 -22.10 -4.71 -1.38
C TYR A 261 -22.37 -3.21 -1.31
N ARG A 262 -23.63 -2.82 -1.48
CA ARG A 262 -24.07 -1.42 -1.36
C ARG A 262 -24.39 -1.05 0.09
N TYR A 263 -24.85 -2.02 0.88
CA TYR A 263 -25.24 -1.83 2.26
C TYR A 263 -24.36 -2.69 3.15
N LEU A 264 -23.82 -2.10 4.21
CA LEU A 264 -23.05 -2.77 5.24
C LEU A 264 -23.77 -2.64 6.57
N ARG A 265 -23.66 -3.66 7.43
CA ARG A 265 -24.19 -3.64 8.79
C ARG A 265 -23.15 -4.21 9.74
N LEU A 266 -22.78 -3.42 10.74
CA LEU A 266 -22.09 -3.90 11.94
C LEU A 266 -23.15 -4.21 12.99
N GLU A 267 -23.30 -5.49 13.33
CA GLU A 267 -24.26 -5.97 14.30
C GLU A 267 -23.53 -6.42 15.57
N PHE A 268 -23.54 -5.58 16.59
CA PHE A 268 -22.93 -5.87 17.89
C PHE A 268 -23.86 -6.76 18.72
N THR A 269 -23.45 -8.01 18.94
CA THR A 269 -24.26 -9.01 19.63
C THR A 269 -23.94 -9.09 21.12
N ARG A 270 -22.73 -8.67 21.52
CA ARG A 270 -22.31 -8.56 22.92
C ARG A 270 -21.26 -7.46 23.12
N ASN A 271 -21.30 -6.80 24.28
CA ASN A 271 -20.29 -5.85 24.74
C ASN A 271 -19.55 -6.36 25.99
N CYS A 272 -18.67 -5.55 26.57
CA CYS A 272 -17.87 -5.91 27.75
C CYS A 272 -18.61 -5.87 29.10
N GLY A 273 -19.96 -5.82 29.11
CA GLY A 273 -20.78 -6.01 30.31
C GLY A 273 -21.67 -4.83 30.71
N SER A 274 -21.64 -3.73 29.95
CA SER A 274 -22.50 -2.57 30.19
C SER A 274 -23.91 -2.72 29.59
N SER A 275 -24.86 -1.88 30.01
CA SER A 275 -26.17 -1.79 29.35
C SER A 275 -26.16 -0.94 28.07
N GLN A 276 -25.02 -0.35 27.73
CA GLN A 276 -24.80 0.56 26.61
C GLN A 276 -23.63 0.08 25.76
N THR A 277 -23.62 0.40 24.47
CA THR A 277 -22.52 0.05 23.56
C THR A 277 -22.02 1.30 22.86
N GLN A 278 -20.70 1.43 22.69
CA GLN A 278 -20.10 2.63 22.09
C GLN A 278 -18.95 2.30 21.15
N LEU A 279 -18.67 3.22 20.23
CA LEU A 279 -17.51 3.13 19.35
C LEU A 279 -17.14 4.53 18.88
N SER A 280 -15.86 4.84 18.70
CA SER A 280 -15.45 6.16 18.19
C SER A 280 -15.33 6.19 16.67
N ARG A 281 -14.93 5.08 16.05
CA ARG A 281 -14.67 5.07 14.59
C ARG A 281 -14.89 3.71 13.96
N VAL A 282 -15.31 3.73 12.70
CA VAL A 282 -15.30 2.62 11.76
C VAL A 282 -14.62 3.06 10.48
N ARG A 283 -13.70 2.24 9.96
CA ARG A 283 -13.13 2.42 8.62
C ARG A 283 -13.28 1.12 7.82
N PHE A 284 -13.58 1.24 6.53
CA PHE A 284 -13.80 0.12 5.62
C PHE A 284 -12.81 0.16 4.47
N PHE A 285 -12.32 -1.01 4.07
CA PHE A 285 -11.30 -1.11 3.03
C PHE A 285 -11.62 -2.22 2.04
N SER A 286 -11.42 -1.95 0.75
CA SER A 286 -11.64 -2.85 -0.38
C SER A 286 -10.43 -3.67 -0.81
N ALA A 287 -9.26 -3.38 -0.23
CA ALA A 287 -8.04 -4.15 -0.41
C ALA A 287 -7.61 -4.73 0.94
N ASP A 288 -6.84 -5.82 0.94
CA ASP A 288 -6.25 -6.35 2.17
C ASP A 288 -5.18 -5.36 2.68
N ARG A 289 -5.04 -5.23 4.00
CA ARG A 289 -3.92 -4.48 4.60
C ARG A 289 -2.64 -5.29 4.41
N THR A 290 -1.78 -4.88 3.47
CA THR A 290 -0.57 -5.65 3.14
C THR A 290 0.58 -5.42 4.12
N ARG A 291 0.60 -4.29 4.87
CA ARG A 291 1.67 -3.96 5.84
C ARG A 291 1.16 -3.23 7.10
N THR A 292 1.55 -3.75 8.28
CA THR A 292 1.44 -3.03 9.57
C THR A 292 2.76 -2.37 9.96
N TYR A 293 3.88 -3.01 9.63
CA TYR A 293 5.23 -2.54 9.90
C TYR A 293 5.98 -2.28 8.59
N GLU A 294 6.91 -1.34 8.62
CA GLU A 294 7.81 -1.05 7.48
C GLU A 294 9.20 -1.67 7.68
N ALA A 295 9.68 -1.75 8.92
CA ALA A 295 11.02 -2.25 9.23
C ALA A 295 11.14 -2.60 10.71
N PHE A 296 12.25 -3.24 11.06
CA PHE A 296 12.69 -3.40 12.44
C PHE A 296 14.20 -3.13 12.58
N SER A 297 14.62 -2.78 13.78
CA SER A 297 16.04 -2.65 14.14
C SER A 297 16.29 -3.00 15.60
N GLY A 298 17.46 -3.50 15.94
CA GLY A 298 17.76 -4.00 17.28
C GLY A 298 19.03 -4.83 17.30
N HIS A 299 19.07 -5.83 18.19
CA HIS A 299 20.21 -6.72 18.33
C HIS A 299 19.77 -8.14 18.72
N ARG A 300 20.62 -9.13 18.40
CA ARG A 300 20.48 -10.51 18.83
C ARG A 300 21.79 -11.07 19.35
N TYR A 301 21.73 -12.09 20.20
CA TYR A 301 22.90 -12.78 20.74
C TYR A 301 22.60 -14.27 20.91
N THR A 302 23.66 -15.06 20.92
CA THR A 302 23.65 -16.47 21.33
C THR A 302 24.40 -16.63 22.64
N ALA A 303 24.26 -17.79 23.29
CA ALA A 303 24.90 -18.05 24.57
C ALA A 303 26.42 -17.82 24.51
N GLY A 304 26.91 -16.91 25.37
CA GLY A 304 28.33 -16.59 25.49
C GLY A 304 28.90 -15.71 24.37
N ALA A 305 28.10 -15.28 23.38
CA ALA A 305 28.52 -14.38 22.32
C ALA A 305 28.17 -12.91 22.64
N ALA A 306 28.91 -11.98 22.02
CA ALA A 306 28.56 -10.57 22.10
C ALA A 306 27.29 -10.28 21.26
N PRO A 307 26.43 -9.32 21.67
CA PRO A 307 25.30 -8.88 20.87
C PRO A 307 25.73 -8.38 19.49
N THR A 308 24.95 -8.76 18.48
CA THR A 308 25.16 -8.37 17.08
C THR A 308 23.96 -7.53 16.60
N PRO A 309 24.18 -6.51 15.74
CA PRO A 309 23.08 -5.77 15.15
C PRO A 309 22.10 -6.68 14.41
N TYR A 310 20.81 -6.43 14.58
CA TYR A 310 19.74 -7.20 13.95
C TYR A 310 18.69 -6.23 13.43
N ALA A 311 18.55 -6.15 12.11
CA ALA A 311 17.65 -5.20 11.46
C ALA A 311 17.12 -5.80 10.16
N GLY A 312 15.95 -5.36 9.72
CA GLY A 312 15.33 -5.85 8.51
C GLY A 312 14.17 -4.98 8.04
N THR A 313 13.70 -5.21 6.83
CA THR A 313 12.57 -4.50 6.22
C THR A 313 11.37 -5.44 6.10
N ALA A 314 10.17 -4.91 6.31
CA ALA A 314 8.95 -5.70 6.16
C ALA A 314 8.81 -6.18 4.72
N VAL A 315 8.35 -7.42 4.56
CA VAL A 315 7.99 -8.02 3.28
C VAL A 315 6.47 -8.06 3.25
N ASP A 316 5.84 -7.67 2.14
CA ASP A 316 4.40 -7.84 1.98
C ASP A 316 4.03 -9.30 2.25
N LEU A 317 3.02 -9.49 3.08
CA LEU A 317 2.22 -10.71 3.02
C LEU A 317 1.43 -10.59 1.73
N VAL A 318 1.98 -11.13 0.62
CA VAL A 318 1.27 -11.19 -0.65
C VAL A 318 -0.07 -11.86 -0.37
N ALA A 319 -1.17 -11.19 -0.77
CA ALA A 319 -2.53 -11.74 -0.71
C ALA A 319 -2.49 -13.16 -1.27
N ASP A 320 -2.94 -14.15 -0.47
CA ASP A 320 -2.78 -15.60 -0.70
C ASP A 320 -2.55 -15.94 -2.18
N ALA A 321 -1.28 -16.09 -2.55
CA ALA A 321 -0.92 -16.42 -3.92
C ALA A 321 -1.66 -17.71 -4.30
N PRO A 322 -2.31 -17.78 -5.47
CA PRO A 322 -3.23 -18.87 -5.79
C PRO A 322 -2.52 -20.22 -5.71
N CYS A 323 -3.07 -21.14 -4.91
CA CYS A 323 -2.51 -22.46 -4.69
C CYS A 323 -3.46 -23.62 -5.07
N THR A 324 -4.71 -23.31 -5.43
CA THR A 324 -5.71 -24.28 -5.90
C THR A 324 -6.11 -24.01 -7.34
N VAL A 325 -6.66 -25.02 -8.03
CA VAL A 325 -7.13 -24.88 -9.42
C VAL A 325 -8.20 -23.78 -9.53
N GLU A 326 -9.17 -23.76 -8.60
CA GLU A 326 -10.22 -22.72 -8.59
C GLU A 326 -9.65 -21.33 -8.31
N GLY A 327 -8.71 -21.22 -7.36
CA GLY A 327 -8.01 -19.98 -7.06
C GLY A 327 -7.25 -19.44 -8.27
N TRP A 328 -6.52 -20.30 -8.99
CA TRP A 328 -5.85 -19.95 -10.22
C TRP A 328 -6.81 -19.51 -11.31
N ARG A 329 -7.90 -20.25 -11.55
CA ARG A 329 -8.91 -19.85 -12.55
C ARG A 329 -9.51 -18.48 -12.25
N SER A 330 -9.88 -18.22 -11.00
CA SER A 330 -10.42 -16.93 -10.59
C SER A 330 -9.40 -15.81 -10.77
N TYR A 331 -8.16 -16.03 -10.34
CA TYR A 331 -7.09 -15.04 -10.43
C TYR A 331 -6.78 -14.68 -11.90
N LEU A 332 -6.59 -15.69 -12.73
CA LEU A 332 -6.22 -15.57 -14.14
C LEU A 332 -7.35 -15.03 -15.02
N ALA A 333 -8.61 -15.29 -14.66
CA ALA A 333 -9.76 -14.67 -15.32
C ALA A 333 -9.77 -13.15 -15.05
N GLY A 334 -9.53 -12.76 -13.79
CA GLY A 334 -9.39 -11.34 -13.44
C GLY A 334 -8.22 -10.69 -14.17
N TYR A 335 -7.08 -11.38 -14.25
CA TYR A 335 -5.91 -10.85 -14.94
C TYR A 335 -6.13 -10.74 -16.47
N SER A 336 -6.78 -11.74 -17.08
CA SER A 336 -7.17 -11.71 -18.49
C SER A 336 -8.07 -10.52 -18.80
N ALA A 337 -9.07 -10.26 -17.96
CA ALA A 337 -9.98 -9.12 -18.13
C ALA A 337 -9.27 -7.76 -18.00
N ASP A 338 -8.19 -7.69 -17.22
CA ASP A 338 -7.39 -6.48 -17.05
C ASP A 338 -6.46 -6.25 -18.24
N MET A 339 -5.79 -7.31 -18.74
CA MET A 339 -4.97 -7.24 -19.96
C MET A 339 -5.79 -6.90 -21.20
N LEU A 340 -6.92 -7.58 -21.42
CA LEU A 340 -7.81 -7.32 -22.56
C LEU A 340 -8.43 -5.91 -22.57
N ARG A 341 -8.44 -5.22 -21.42
CA ARG A 341 -8.93 -3.83 -21.33
C ARG A 341 -7.87 -2.81 -21.78
N VAL A 342 -6.60 -3.15 -21.62
CA VAL A 342 -5.48 -2.20 -21.69
C VAL A 342 -4.62 -2.41 -22.92
N LEU A 343 -4.29 -3.67 -23.22
CA LEU A 343 -3.38 -4.03 -24.31
C LEU A 343 -4.06 -3.87 -25.66
N ASP A 344 -3.30 -3.39 -26.64
CA ASP A 344 -3.75 -3.27 -28.02
C ASP A 344 -3.57 -4.57 -28.83
N ASP A 345 -3.99 -4.55 -30.10
CA ASP A 345 -3.94 -5.72 -30.99
C ASP A 345 -2.51 -6.19 -31.28
N ASP A 346 -1.53 -5.27 -31.30
CA ASP A 346 -0.13 -5.60 -31.55
C ASP A 346 0.48 -6.30 -30.32
N GLU A 347 0.18 -5.80 -29.12
CA GLU A 347 0.57 -6.38 -27.83
C GLU A 347 -0.11 -7.74 -27.56
N LEU A 348 -1.32 -7.94 -28.08
CA LEU A 348 -2.06 -9.20 -28.00
C LEU A 348 -1.83 -10.12 -29.22
N SER A 349 -0.80 -9.88 -30.04
CA SER A 349 -0.59 -10.60 -31.31
C SER A 349 -0.47 -12.12 -31.18
N THR A 350 -0.10 -12.64 -30.01
CA THR A 350 -0.01 -14.08 -29.71
C THR A 350 -1.32 -14.69 -29.18
N THR A 351 -2.33 -13.86 -28.89
CA THR A 351 -3.64 -14.29 -28.38
C THR A 351 -4.62 -14.57 -29.53
N THR A 352 -5.33 -15.71 -29.48
CA THR A 352 -6.31 -16.07 -30.53
C THR A 352 -7.65 -15.35 -30.37
N GLU A 353 -8.46 -15.31 -31.43
CA GLU A 353 -9.79 -14.70 -31.41
C GLU A 353 -10.76 -15.44 -30.47
N GLU A 354 -10.60 -16.75 -30.32
CA GLU A 354 -11.36 -17.56 -29.36
C GLU A 354 -11.04 -17.16 -27.92
N GLN A 355 -9.75 -16.97 -27.57
CA GLN A 355 -9.31 -16.54 -26.24
C GLN A 355 -9.85 -15.15 -25.88
N ARG A 356 -9.79 -14.20 -26.83
CA ARG A 356 -10.38 -12.86 -26.65
C ARG A 356 -11.89 -12.95 -26.42
N SER A 357 -12.60 -13.73 -27.23
CA SER A 357 -14.06 -13.92 -27.13
C SER A 357 -14.47 -14.59 -25.81
N ALA A 358 -13.64 -15.50 -25.30
CA ALA A 358 -13.86 -16.18 -24.03
C ALA A 358 -13.45 -15.35 -22.80
N SER A 359 -12.80 -14.20 -22.99
CA SER A 359 -12.16 -13.42 -21.91
C SER A 359 -11.19 -14.27 -21.06
N TRP A 360 -10.47 -15.17 -21.71
CA TRP A 360 -9.53 -16.12 -21.09
C TRP A 360 -8.29 -16.25 -21.95
N LEU A 361 -7.16 -15.72 -21.47
CA LEU A 361 -5.86 -15.76 -22.16
C LEU A 361 -5.07 -17.06 -21.92
N GLY A 362 -5.63 -17.99 -21.14
CA GLY A 362 -5.06 -19.30 -20.93
C GLY A 362 -5.46 -20.30 -22.02
N TYR A 363 -5.00 -21.53 -21.83
CA TYR A 363 -5.48 -22.70 -22.56
C TYR A 363 -6.45 -23.50 -21.70
N ASP A 364 -6.94 -24.62 -22.21
CA ASP A 364 -7.59 -25.62 -21.38
C ASP A 364 -6.63 -26.16 -20.32
N GLY A 365 -7.16 -26.52 -19.16
CA GLY A 365 -6.35 -27.08 -18.07
C GLY A 365 -5.80 -28.46 -18.41
N ALA A 366 -4.57 -28.73 -18.00
CA ALA A 366 -3.93 -30.02 -18.16
C ALA A 366 -4.68 -31.09 -17.35
N THR A 367 -4.89 -32.25 -17.97
CA THR A 367 -5.43 -33.42 -17.29
C THR A 367 -4.44 -33.98 -16.27
N GLU A 368 -4.94 -34.71 -15.27
CA GLU A 368 -4.09 -35.37 -14.29
C GLU A 368 -3.11 -36.35 -14.96
N GLU A 369 -3.53 -37.00 -16.06
CA GLU A 369 -2.67 -37.86 -16.88
C GLU A 369 -1.51 -37.09 -17.53
N GLN A 370 -1.76 -35.89 -18.09
CA GLN A 370 -0.73 -35.05 -18.68
C GLN A 370 0.27 -34.54 -17.63
N ILE A 371 -0.23 -34.09 -16.48
CA ILE A 371 0.62 -33.62 -15.37
C ILE A 371 1.45 -34.78 -14.81
N THR A 372 0.87 -35.95 -14.61
CA THR A 372 1.61 -37.14 -14.14
C THR A 372 2.68 -37.56 -15.15
N ALA A 373 2.37 -37.56 -16.45
CA ALA A 373 3.34 -37.87 -17.50
C ALA A 373 4.51 -36.85 -17.53
N LEU A 374 4.24 -35.57 -17.23
CA LEU A 374 5.26 -34.55 -17.07
C LEU A 374 6.15 -34.83 -15.86
N GLU A 375 5.58 -35.13 -14.69
CA GLU A 375 6.34 -35.45 -13.48
C GLU A 375 7.22 -36.70 -13.67
N ASP A 376 6.69 -37.73 -14.36
CA ASP A 376 7.46 -38.91 -14.74
C ASP A 376 8.63 -38.56 -15.68
N ARG A 377 8.42 -37.63 -16.61
CA ARG A 377 9.47 -37.13 -17.52
C ARG A 377 10.54 -36.32 -16.78
N LEU A 378 10.15 -35.53 -15.78
CA LEU A 378 11.08 -34.72 -14.98
C LEU A 378 11.78 -35.54 -13.88
N GLY A 379 11.21 -36.68 -13.48
CA GLY A 379 11.71 -37.51 -12.39
C GLY A 379 11.42 -36.95 -10.99
N THR A 380 10.52 -35.97 -10.87
CA THR A 380 10.14 -35.34 -9.60
C THR A 380 8.72 -34.81 -9.66
N ARG A 381 8.09 -34.62 -8.50
CA ARG A 381 6.79 -33.96 -8.42
C ARG A 381 6.94 -32.44 -8.53
N LEU A 382 6.02 -31.81 -9.24
CA LEU A 382 5.97 -30.35 -9.38
C LEU A 382 5.55 -29.68 -8.07
N PRO A 383 5.92 -28.40 -7.87
CA PRO A 383 5.44 -27.63 -6.72
C PRO A 383 3.91 -27.47 -6.79
N PRO A 384 3.19 -27.57 -5.65
CA PRO A 384 1.72 -27.64 -5.62
C PRO A 384 1.01 -26.50 -6.38
N GLY A 385 1.53 -25.28 -6.28
CA GLY A 385 1.02 -24.07 -6.91
C GLY A 385 1.18 -24.11 -8.42
N TYR A 386 2.36 -24.50 -8.93
CA TYR A 386 2.58 -24.66 -10.38
C TYR A 386 1.82 -25.85 -10.96
N ARG A 387 1.70 -26.96 -10.20
CA ARG A 387 0.85 -28.09 -10.58
C ARG A 387 -0.61 -27.66 -10.73
N SER A 388 -1.12 -26.90 -9.76
CA SER A 388 -2.50 -26.38 -9.79
C SER A 388 -2.70 -25.34 -10.89
N PHE A 389 -1.69 -24.54 -11.21
CA PHE A 389 -1.69 -23.65 -12.36
C PHE A 389 -1.86 -24.43 -13.66
N LEU A 390 -1.06 -25.48 -13.90
CA LEU A 390 -1.17 -26.32 -15.10
C LEU A 390 -2.55 -26.98 -15.22
N ALA A 391 -3.12 -27.44 -14.10
CA ALA A 391 -4.49 -27.97 -14.08
C ALA A 391 -5.57 -26.89 -14.32
N ALA A 392 -5.27 -25.61 -14.04
CA ALA A 392 -6.15 -24.50 -14.39
C ALA A 392 -6.00 -24.08 -15.87
N SER A 393 -4.77 -24.09 -16.39
CA SER A 393 -4.38 -23.72 -17.75
C SER A 393 -3.08 -24.42 -18.15
N ASP A 394 -3.08 -25.24 -19.21
CA ASP A 394 -1.89 -25.95 -19.69
C ASP A 394 -0.95 -25.01 -20.48
N GLY A 395 -0.23 -24.15 -19.76
CA GLY A 395 0.53 -23.02 -20.31
C GLY A 395 -0.29 -21.74 -20.31
N TRP A 396 0.23 -20.67 -20.91
CA TRP A 396 -0.43 -19.36 -20.93
C TRP A 396 0.05 -18.51 -22.10
N SER A 397 -0.84 -17.70 -22.69
CA SER A 397 -0.46 -16.66 -23.67
C SER A 397 -0.55 -15.27 -23.03
N THR A 398 0.46 -14.44 -23.29
CA THR A 398 0.60 -13.06 -22.80
C THR A 398 0.49 -12.97 -21.28
N MET A 399 1.60 -13.13 -20.57
CA MET A 399 1.65 -13.02 -19.11
C MET A 399 1.97 -11.61 -18.63
N GLY A 400 2.57 -10.77 -19.48
CA GLY A 400 2.86 -9.36 -19.19
C GLY A 400 3.61 -8.70 -20.34
N ALA A 401 4.13 -7.50 -20.11
CA ALA A 401 4.77 -6.67 -21.14
C ALA A 401 6.03 -7.33 -21.75
N PHE A 402 6.70 -8.19 -20.98
CA PHE A 402 7.97 -8.82 -21.39
C PHE A 402 7.91 -10.35 -21.42
N MET A 403 6.81 -10.95 -20.95
CA MET A 403 6.60 -12.41 -20.95
C MET A 403 5.42 -12.77 -21.84
N TYR A 404 5.72 -13.28 -23.03
CA TYR A 404 4.73 -13.47 -24.10
C TYR A 404 4.03 -14.82 -24.03
N SER A 405 4.68 -15.86 -23.51
CA SER A 405 4.05 -17.17 -23.35
C SER A 405 4.75 -18.08 -22.33
N LEU A 406 3.95 -18.94 -21.70
CA LEU A 406 4.41 -20.00 -20.81
C LEU A 406 4.24 -21.37 -21.47
N ARG A 407 5.19 -22.27 -21.21
CA ARG A 407 5.23 -23.63 -21.75
C ARG A 407 4.08 -24.48 -21.22
N THR A 408 3.66 -25.43 -22.06
CA THR A 408 2.66 -26.45 -21.69
C THR A 408 3.34 -27.68 -21.08
N THR A 409 2.55 -28.62 -20.55
CA THR A 409 3.02 -29.91 -20.04
C THR A 409 3.81 -30.72 -21.07
N ALA A 410 3.56 -30.51 -22.36
CA ALA A 410 4.27 -31.16 -23.46
C ALA A 410 5.67 -30.57 -23.70
N SER A 411 5.87 -29.27 -23.45
CA SER A 411 7.11 -28.56 -23.84
C SER A 411 7.96 -28.07 -22.66
N VAL A 412 7.41 -27.96 -21.45
CA VAL A 412 8.17 -27.59 -20.24
C VAL A 412 9.24 -28.64 -19.94
N GLY A 413 10.41 -28.22 -19.45
CA GLY A 413 11.54 -29.12 -19.22
C GLY A 413 12.68 -28.46 -18.45
N TRP A 414 13.65 -29.28 -18.04
CA TRP A 414 14.87 -28.80 -17.39
C TRP A 414 15.68 -27.93 -18.36
N LEU A 415 16.22 -26.83 -17.85
CA LEU A 415 16.98 -25.86 -18.64
C LEU A 415 18.14 -26.51 -19.41
N GLY A 416 18.78 -27.54 -18.88
CA GLY A 416 19.88 -28.26 -19.56
C GLY A 416 19.46 -29.28 -20.61
N ASP A 417 18.20 -29.70 -20.61
CA ASP A 417 17.70 -30.72 -21.54
C ASP A 417 17.01 -30.11 -22.77
N LEU A 418 16.59 -28.85 -22.69
CA LEU A 418 15.92 -28.14 -23.77
C LEU A 418 16.95 -27.66 -24.82
N GLN A 419 17.08 -28.42 -25.91
CA GLN A 419 17.93 -28.07 -27.05
C GLN A 419 17.30 -26.92 -27.89
N GLY A 420 18.08 -25.87 -28.18
CA GLY A 420 17.81 -24.98 -29.32
C GLY A 420 17.28 -23.56 -29.05
N GLY A 421 17.25 -23.07 -27.81
CA GLY A 421 16.97 -21.66 -27.52
C GLY A 421 18.25 -20.86 -27.25
N HIS A 422 18.29 -19.59 -27.64
CA HIS A 422 19.34 -18.60 -27.24
C HIS A 422 19.34 -18.30 -25.73
N VAL A 423 19.07 -19.29 -24.88
CA VAL A 423 19.23 -19.16 -23.44
C VAL A 423 20.73 -19.21 -23.17
N PRO A 424 21.35 -18.21 -22.51
CA PRO A 424 22.77 -18.24 -22.22
C PRO A 424 23.01 -19.24 -21.09
N HIS A 425 23.01 -20.52 -21.47
CA HIS A 425 23.17 -21.70 -20.62
C HIS A 425 24.41 -21.59 -19.72
N GLU A 426 25.50 -21.03 -20.27
CA GLU A 426 26.75 -20.77 -19.53
C GLU A 426 26.63 -19.61 -18.52
N ALA A 427 25.81 -18.58 -18.78
CA ALA A 427 25.70 -17.41 -17.88
C ALA A 427 24.79 -17.65 -16.67
N LEU A 428 23.91 -18.65 -16.75
CA LEU A 428 22.93 -19.01 -15.72
C LEU A 428 23.43 -20.11 -14.77
N LEU A 429 24.19 -21.10 -15.28
CA LEU A 429 24.63 -22.26 -14.50
C LEU A 429 25.79 -21.98 -13.53
N GLU A 430 26.52 -20.87 -13.71
CA GLU A 430 27.64 -20.47 -12.83
C GLU A 430 27.19 -19.57 -11.66
N ARG A 431 25.88 -19.44 -11.43
CA ARG A 431 25.32 -18.58 -10.37
C ARG A 431 25.20 -19.36 -9.06
N GLU A 432 25.86 -18.86 -8.01
CA GLU A 432 25.81 -19.45 -6.65
C GLU A 432 24.39 -19.45 -6.06
N GLU A 433 23.48 -18.65 -6.63
CA GLU A 433 22.10 -18.49 -6.17
C GLU A 433 21.15 -19.62 -6.57
N LEU A 434 21.47 -20.43 -7.58
CA LEU A 434 20.65 -21.57 -8.03
C LEU A 434 21.17 -22.88 -7.40
N VAL A 435 20.30 -23.58 -6.68
CA VAL A 435 20.66 -24.69 -5.79
C VAL A 435 20.49 -26.06 -6.47
N GLY A 436 19.47 -26.23 -7.30
CA GLY A 436 19.16 -27.52 -7.93
C GLY A 436 18.84 -27.43 -9.42
N PRO A 437 18.30 -28.52 -10.01
CA PRO A 437 17.84 -28.51 -11.38
C PRO A 437 16.80 -27.41 -11.60
N VAL A 438 16.99 -26.61 -12.64
CA VAL A 438 16.14 -25.45 -12.92
C VAL A 438 15.16 -25.78 -14.04
N LEU A 439 13.87 -25.67 -13.74
CA LEU A 439 12.79 -25.84 -14.69
C LEU A 439 12.55 -24.53 -15.44
N LEU A 440 12.61 -24.57 -16.77
CA LEU A 440 12.29 -23.41 -17.62
C LEU A 440 10.79 -23.42 -17.91
N VAL A 441 10.03 -22.48 -17.35
CA VAL A 441 8.57 -22.42 -17.50
C VAL A 441 8.10 -21.43 -18.57
N SER A 442 8.92 -20.43 -18.90
CA SER A 442 8.68 -19.51 -20.02
C SER A 442 8.97 -20.18 -21.37
N ASP A 443 8.17 -19.86 -22.38
CA ASP A 443 8.42 -20.26 -23.77
C ASP A 443 9.03 -19.10 -24.58
N GLU A 444 8.33 -17.97 -24.66
CA GLU A 444 8.76 -16.77 -25.39
C GLU A 444 8.61 -15.51 -24.52
N GLY A 445 9.61 -14.62 -24.60
CA GLY A 445 9.64 -13.33 -23.89
C GLY A 445 10.72 -12.41 -24.46
N ASP A 446 10.73 -11.16 -24.00
CA ASP A 446 11.70 -10.13 -24.45
C ASP A 446 13.09 -10.35 -23.83
N ALA A 447 13.80 -11.35 -24.37
CA ALA A 447 15.04 -11.87 -23.82
C ALA A 447 14.94 -12.17 -22.31
N GLN A 448 13.73 -12.53 -21.86
CA GLN A 448 13.36 -12.84 -20.49
C GLN A 448 13.02 -14.32 -20.35
N TYR A 449 13.44 -14.96 -19.26
CA TYR A 449 13.16 -16.34 -18.93
C TYR A 449 12.65 -16.47 -17.50
N TRP A 450 11.62 -17.30 -17.30
CA TRP A 450 11.09 -17.64 -15.98
C TRP A 450 11.53 -19.05 -15.58
N LEU A 451 12.07 -19.14 -14.37
CA LEU A 451 12.81 -20.29 -13.87
C LEU A 451 12.23 -20.74 -12.53
N LEU A 452 12.08 -22.05 -12.32
CA LEU A 452 11.77 -22.63 -11.01
C LEU A 452 12.93 -23.52 -10.55
N ASP A 453 13.44 -23.28 -9.35
CA ASP A 453 14.57 -24.02 -8.79
C ASP A 453 14.11 -25.19 -7.91
N ALA A 454 14.28 -26.42 -8.41
CA ALA A 454 13.90 -27.64 -7.68
C ALA A 454 14.80 -27.97 -6.49
N GLY A 455 15.95 -27.30 -6.34
CA GLY A 455 16.83 -27.43 -5.19
C GLY A 455 16.41 -26.56 -4.00
N GLU A 456 15.64 -25.50 -4.25
CA GLU A 456 15.19 -24.57 -3.22
C GLU A 456 13.70 -24.71 -2.95
N VAL A 457 13.37 -25.73 -2.16
CA VAL A 457 11.98 -26.11 -1.84
C VAL A 457 11.58 -25.53 -0.48
N SER A 458 10.53 -24.74 -0.48
CA SER A 458 9.87 -24.25 0.74
C SER A 458 9.12 -25.37 1.47
N PRO A 459 8.80 -25.23 2.77
CA PRO A 459 8.22 -26.35 3.52
C PRO A 459 6.79 -26.75 3.11
N ASP A 460 6.06 -25.89 2.40
CA ASP A 460 4.80 -26.22 1.74
C ASP A 460 4.98 -26.88 0.36
N GLY A 461 6.23 -27.10 -0.06
CA GLY A 461 6.56 -27.79 -1.30
C GLY A 461 6.71 -26.87 -2.52
N GLU A 462 6.52 -25.56 -2.37
CA GLU A 462 6.76 -24.60 -3.47
C GLU A 462 8.25 -24.47 -3.77
N TRP A 463 8.57 -24.29 -5.05
CA TRP A 463 9.93 -24.04 -5.51
C TRP A 463 10.17 -22.55 -5.66
N ALA A 464 11.36 -22.08 -5.30
CA ALA A 464 11.76 -20.71 -5.56
C ALA A 464 11.66 -20.39 -7.06
N ALA A 465 11.19 -19.19 -7.38
CA ALA A 465 10.99 -18.75 -8.74
C ALA A 465 11.81 -17.50 -9.03
N TYR A 466 12.32 -17.40 -10.26
CA TYR A 466 13.22 -16.34 -10.67
C TYR A 466 12.90 -15.87 -12.09
N VAL A 467 13.19 -14.60 -12.34
CA VAL A 467 13.27 -14.01 -13.68
C VAL A 467 14.74 -13.87 -14.05
N TRP A 468 15.10 -14.19 -15.27
CA TRP A 468 16.35 -13.73 -15.87
C TRP A 468 16.02 -12.89 -17.09
N ALA A 469 16.71 -11.77 -17.30
CA ALA A 469 16.57 -10.98 -18.51
C ALA A 469 17.94 -10.50 -19.00
N SER A 470 18.17 -10.40 -20.31
CA SER A 470 19.47 -9.96 -20.84
C SER A 470 19.74 -8.47 -20.66
N TRP A 471 18.69 -7.66 -20.50
CA TRP A 471 18.74 -6.20 -20.40
C TRP A 471 18.79 -5.67 -18.96
N TYR A 472 18.65 -6.55 -17.96
CA TYR A 472 18.93 -6.26 -16.55
C TYR A 472 20.10 -7.16 -16.08
N PRO A 473 21.06 -6.69 -15.26
CA PRO A 473 22.29 -7.44 -14.99
C PRO A 473 22.05 -8.68 -14.09
N GLY A 474 21.56 -9.78 -14.66
CA GLY A 474 21.58 -11.12 -14.05
C GLY A 474 20.21 -11.67 -13.64
N LEU A 475 20.25 -12.59 -12.68
CA LEU A 475 19.07 -13.19 -12.06
C LEU A 475 18.34 -12.11 -11.25
N GLY A 476 17.04 -11.96 -11.49
CA GLY A 476 16.16 -10.99 -10.85
C GLY A 476 15.87 -11.34 -9.39
N GLU A 477 14.90 -10.63 -8.80
CA GLU A 477 14.49 -10.88 -7.43
C GLU A 477 14.01 -12.33 -7.23
N ARG A 478 14.37 -12.91 -6.08
CA ARG A 478 13.90 -14.24 -5.68
C ARG A 478 12.44 -14.17 -5.25
N HIS A 479 11.59 -14.90 -5.95
CA HIS A 479 10.21 -15.17 -5.53
C HIS A 479 10.13 -16.50 -4.77
N ARG A 480 9.23 -16.62 -3.80
CA ARG A 480 9.07 -17.85 -3.01
C ARG A 480 8.46 -18.99 -3.83
N SER A 481 7.54 -18.66 -4.73
CA SER A 481 6.77 -19.61 -5.52
C SER A 481 6.53 -19.07 -6.93
N PHE A 482 6.07 -19.94 -7.84
CA PHE A 482 5.57 -19.52 -9.15
C PHE A 482 4.39 -18.53 -9.02
N ALA A 483 3.53 -18.71 -8.02
CA ALA A 483 2.38 -17.84 -7.78
C ALA A 483 2.80 -16.41 -7.39
N ASP A 484 3.83 -16.28 -6.56
CA ASP A 484 4.40 -14.97 -6.19
C ASP A 484 5.05 -14.27 -7.39
N LEU A 485 5.67 -15.03 -8.29
CA LEU A 485 6.25 -14.50 -9.53
C LEU A 485 5.14 -13.96 -10.46
N VAL A 486 4.05 -14.71 -10.65
CA VAL A 486 2.89 -14.24 -11.44
C VAL A 486 2.24 -13.00 -10.82
N ALA A 487 2.16 -12.94 -9.49
CA ALA A 487 1.64 -11.77 -8.79
C ALA A 487 2.52 -10.53 -8.99
N ALA A 488 3.84 -10.70 -8.93
CA ALA A 488 4.79 -9.63 -9.21
C ALA A 488 4.70 -9.14 -10.67
N GLU A 489 4.54 -10.04 -11.63
CA GLU A 489 4.37 -9.68 -13.04
C GLU A 489 3.09 -8.87 -13.27
N ARG A 490 1.96 -9.28 -12.66
CA ARG A 490 0.71 -8.50 -12.75
C ARG A 490 0.86 -7.10 -12.18
N ALA A 491 1.53 -6.97 -11.03
CA ALA A 491 1.79 -5.66 -10.43
C ALA A 491 2.66 -4.77 -11.34
N SER A 492 3.69 -5.36 -11.95
CA SER A 492 4.54 -4.70 -12.94
C SER A 492 3.74 -4.24 -14.17
N PHE A 493 2.89 -5.12 -14.72
CA PHE A 493 1.98 -4.80 -15.82
C PHE A 493 1.06 -3.62 -15.47
N GLU A 494 0.42 -3.64 -14.31
CA GLU A 494 -0.47 -2.56 -13.86
C GLU A 494 0.28 -1.23 -13.70
N GLU A 495 1.52 -1.26 -13.22
CA GLU A 495 2.38 -0.09 -13.08
C GLU A 495 2.82 0.49 -14.43
N LEU A 496 3.32 -0.35 -15.34
CA LEU A 496 3.74 0.07 -16.67
C LEU A 496 2.56 0.67 -17.44
N SER A 497 1.43 -0.03 -17.45
CA SER A 497 0.20 0.42 -18.11
C SER A 497 -0.26 1.79 -17.60
N ARG A 498 -0.23 1.99 -16.27
CA ARG A 498 -0.52 3.30 -15.65
C ARG A 498 0.49 4.36 -16.09
N SER A 499 1.78 4.02 -16.13
CA SER A 499 2.85 4.96 -16.52
C SER A 499 2.73 5.40 -17.98
N GLU A 500 2.13 4.57 -18.82
CA GLU A 500 1.83 4.87 -20.23
C GLU A 500 0.50 5.62 -20.41
N GLY A 501 -0.31 5.75 -19.36
CA GLY A 501 -1.61 6.42 -19.42
C GLY A 501 -2.77 5.50 -19.81
N ARG A 502 -2.56 4.18 -19.72
CA ARG A 502 -3.56 3.13 -20.00
C ARG A 502 -3.86 2.32 -18.73
N PRO A 503 -4.33 2.94 -17.63
CA PRO A 503 -4.55 2.23 -16.37
C PRO A 503 -5.67 1.20 -16.52
N VAL A 504 -5.58 0.10 -15.77
CA VAL A 504 -6.59 -0.97 -15.75
C VAL A 504 -7.97 -0.51 -15.25
N ARG A 505 -8.02 0.55 -14.44
CA ARG A 505 -9.23 1.08 -13.77
C ARG A 505 -9.32 2.61 -13.92
N PRO A 506 -9.58 3.14 -15.13
CA PRO A 506 -9.58 4.58 -15.39
C PRO A 506 -10.79 5.33 -14.80
N GLU A 507 -11.85 4.61 -14.40
CA GLU A 507 -13.13 5.21 -14.02
C GLU A 507 -12.97 6.12 -12.79
N GLY A 508 -13.59 7.30 -12.80
CA GLY A 508 -13.50 8.26 -11.67
C GLY A 508 -12.31 9.22 -11.73
N ALA A 509 -11.43 9.12 -12.75
CA ALA A 509 -10.23 9.97 -12.85
C ALA A 509 -10.57 11.46 -13.01
N GLU A 510 -11.59 11.79 -13.81
CA GLU A 510 -12.02 13.16 -14.07
C GLU A 510 -12.68 13.78 -12.83
N GLU A 511 -13.52 13.03 -12.12
CA GLU A 511 -14.16 13.49 -10.88
C GLU A 511 -13.14 13.77 -9.79
N LEU A 512 -12.11 12.92 -9.66
CA LEU A 512 -11.00 13.12 -8.72
C LEU A 512 -10.12 14.30 -9.12
N LEU A 513 -9.85 14.48 -10.41
CA LEU A 513 -9.12 15.64 -10.92
C LEU A 513 -9.85 16.95 -10.57
N ASP A 514 -11.17 16.98 -10.75
CA ASP A 514 -11.99 18.14 -10.41
C ASP A 514 -12.11 18.36 -8.90
N GLN A 515 -12.20 17.28 -8.11
CA GLN A 515 -12.10 17.36 -6.66
C GLN A 515 -10.76 17.98 -6.24
N GLY A 516 -9.65 17.56 -6.85
CA GLY A 516 -8.31 18.08 -6.57
C GLY A 516 -8.19 19.56 -6.91
N ARG A 517 -8.69 19.99 -8.07
CA ARG A 517 -8.74 21.40 -8.47
C ARG A 517 -9.53 22.24 -7.46
N ARG A 518 -10.74 21.80 -7.08
CA ARG A 518 -11.56 22.52 -6.10
C ARG A 518 -10.90 22.59 -4.73
N ALA A 519 -10.30 21.51 -4.26
CA ALA A 519 -9.59 21.47 -2.98
C ALA A 519 -8.38 22.43 -3.00
N ALA A 520 -7.59 22.43 -4.07
CA ALA A 520 -6.44 23.32 -4.24
C ALA A 520 -6.86 24.80 -4.21
N LEU A 521 -7.89 25.16 -4.97
CA LEU A 521 -8.43 26.53 -5.00
C LEU A 521 -9.09 26.94 -3.67
N SER A 522 -9.51 25.98 -2.85
CA SER A 522 -10.06 26.23 -1.51
C SER A 522 -8.98 26.31 -0.42
N GLY A 523 -7.70 26.15 -0.74
CA GLY A 523 -6.61 26.11 0.25
C GLY A 523 -6.46 24.76 0.98
N ARG A 524 -7.20 23.72 0.59
CA ARG A 524 -7.14 22.37 1.18
C ARG A 524 -6.08 21.52 0.48
N VAL A 525 -4.81 21.87 0.71
CA VAL A 525 -3.65 21.32 -0.03
C VAL A 525 -3.54 19.80 0.10
N ASP A 526 -3.68 19.23 1.29
CA ASP A 526 -3.52 17.79 1.49
C ASP A 526 -4.62 16.98 0.80
N GLU A 527 -5.86 17.47 0.82
CA GLU A 527 -6.96 16.86 0.08
C GLU A 527 -6.74 16.94 -1.43
N ALA A 528 -6.20 18.06 -1.92
CA ALA A 528 -5.90 18.25 -3.33
C ALA A 528 -4.81 17.29 -3.82
N LEU A 529 -3.71 17.17 -3.06
CA LEU A 529 -2.61 16.26 -3.40
C LEU A 529 -3.06 14.80 -3.42
N ASP A 530 -3.96 14.40 -2.51
CA ASP A 530 -4.53 13.06 -2.51
C ASP A 530 -5.45 12.80 -3.69
N ALA A 531 -6.35 13.74 -3.98
CA ALA A 531 -7.23 13.63 -5.13
C ALA A 531 -6.44 13.56 -6.45
N PHE A 532 -5.39 14.38 -6.61
CA PHE A 532 -4.51 14.31 -7.78
C PHE A 532 -3.71 13.00 -7.84
N ARG A 533 -3.21 12.48 -6.71
CA ARG A 533 -2.53 11.18 -6.68
C ARG A 533 -3.47 10.06 -7.13
N ARG A 534 -4.69 10.02 -6.62
CA ARG A 534 -5.71 9.01 -6.97
C ARG A 534 -6.15 9.13 -8.43
N ALA A 535 -6.24 10.36 -8.96
CA ALA A 535 -6.50 10.58 -10.38
C ALA A 535 -5.32 10.16 -11.28
N GLU A 536 -4.06 10.41 -10.86
CA GLU A 536 -2.88 9.89 -11.56
C GLU A 536 -2.82 8.35 -11.55
N GLU A 537 -3.16 7.71 -10.43
CA GLU A 537 -3.27 6.25 -10.34
C GLU A 537 -4.29 5.67 -11.33
N LYS A 538 -5.28 6.49 -11.69
CA LYS A 538 -6.31 6.24 -12.71
C LYS A 538 -6.00 6.90 -14.05
N GLY A 539 -4.73 7.22 -14.31
CA GLY A 539 -4.21 7.61 -15.63
C GLY A 539 -4.37 9.06 -16.03
N SER A 540 -4.85 9.95 -15.14
CA SER A 540 -4.91 11.38 -15.48
C SER A 540 -3.52 12.00 -15.48
N GLY A 541 -3.04 12.39 -16.66
CA GLY A 541 -1.82 13.14 -16.86
C GLY A 541 -1.95 14.57 -16.34
N ALA A 542 -3.14 15.18 -16.41
CA ALA A 542 -3.37 16.48 -15.81
C ALA A 542 -3.23 16.45 -14.29
N ALA A 543 -3.73 15.41 -13.64
CA ALA A 543 -3.56 15.24 -12.20
C ALA A 543 -2.09 15.06 -11.81
N ALA A 544 -1.34 14.24 -12.57
CA ALA A 544 0.09 14.04 -12.36
C ALA A 544 0.86 15.38 -12.43
N TYR A 545 0.56 16.21 -13.44
CA TYR A 545 1.12 17.55 -13.61
C TYR A 545 0.73 18.50 -12.47
N LEU A 546 -0.56 18.62 -12.17
CA LEU A 546 -1.07 19.51 -11.13
C LEU A 546 -0.53 19.15 -9.73
N LYS A 547 -0.35 17.85 -9.45
CA LYS A 547 0.30 17.38 -8.21
C LYS A 547 1.72 17.93 -8.08
N VAL A 548 2.49 17.90 -9.16
CA VAL A 548 3.87 18.42 -9.17
C VAL A 548 3.89 19.95 -9.02
N VAL A 549 3.00 20.66 -9.72
CA VAL A 549 2.85 22.12 -9.60
C VAL A 549 2.49 22.50 -8.16
N LEU A 550 1.49 21.85 -7.56
CA LEU A 550 1.07 22.11 -6.18
C LEU A 550 2.20 21.82 -5.18
N SER A 551 2.89 20.70 -5.36
CA SER A 551 4.03 20.31 -4.51
C SER A 551 5.19 21.31 -4.58
N ALA A 552 5.39 21.98 -5.72
CA ALA A 552 6.49 22.94 -5.88
C ALA A 552 6.35 24.18 -4.97
N PHE A 553 5.12 24.54 -4.58
CA PHE A 553 4.87 25.59 -3.59
C PHE A 553 5.17 25.14 -2.15
N LEU A 554 5.17 23.83 -1.89
CA LEU A 554 5.55 23.26 -0.60
C LEU A 554 7.06 23.09 -0.47
N ASP A 555 7.69 22.62 -1.55
CA ASP A 555 9.14 22.59 -1.73
C ASP A 555 9.48 22.54 -3.23
N VAL A 556 10.11 23.61 -3.71
CA VAL A 556 10.48 23.76 -5.12
C VAL A 556 11.73 22.95 -5.49
N ARG A 557 12.55 22.54 -4.50
CA ARG A 557 13.77 21.76 -4.77
C ARG A 557 13.42 20.37 -5.31
N GLY A 558 14.20 19.88 -6.27
CA GLY A 558 13.97 18.61 -6.93
C GLY A 558 12.73 18.55 -7.84
N THR A 559 11.91 19.59 -7.93
CA THR A 559 10.72 19.65 -8.80
C THR A 559 11.08 19.38 -10.27
N HIS A 560 12.25 19.86 -10.73
CA HIS A 560 12.73 19.60 -12.09
C HIS A 560 12.89 18.08 -12.40
N HIS A 561 13.26 17.24 -11.43
CA HIS A 561 13.30 15.78 -11.64
C HIS A 561 11.91 15.18 -11.88
N LYS A 562 10.91 15.67 -11.15
CA LYS A 562 9.52 15.23 -11.29
C LYS A 562 8.94 15.67 -12.65
N LEU A 563 9.14 16.95 -13.00
CA LEU A 563 8.72 17.50 -14.29
C LEU A 563 9.37 16.77 -15.47
N ARG A 564 10.68 16.44 -15.38
CA ARG A 564 11.36 15.61 -16.39
C ARG A 564 10.65 14.28 -16.59
N GLY A 565 10.35 13.58 -15.50
CA GLY A 565 9.67 12.28 -15.53
C GLY A 565 8.29 12.36 -16.19
N LEU A 566 7.54 13.43 -15.91
CA LEU A 566 6.23 13.67 -16.53
C LEU A 566 6.34 13.96 -18.04
N MET A 567 7.33 14.75 -18.45
CA MET A 567 7.53 15.10 -19.86
C MET A 567 7.89 13.89 -20.74
N HIS A 568 8.52 12.85 -20.17
CA HIS A 568 8.74 11.58 -20.87
C HIS A 568 7.47 10.73 -21.06
N ARG A 569 6.33 11.12 -20.49
CA ARG A 569 5.06 10.38 -20.60
C ARG A 569 4.19 11.01 -21.70
N PRO A 570 3.97 10.33 -22.84
CA PRO A 570 3.23 10.91 -23.97
C PRO A 570 1.80 11.36 -23.63
N HIS A 571 1.07 10.60 -22.79
CA HIS A 571 -0.29 10.95 -22.39
C HIS A 571 -0.35 12.25 -21.56
N VAL A 572 0.65 12.51 -20.70
CA VAL A 572 0.74 13.75 -19.94
C VAL A 572 0.93 14.94 -20.87
N VAL A 573 1.84 14.80 -21.85
CA VAL A 573 2.10 15.84 -22.84
C VAL A 573 0.87 16.09 -23.71
N ALA A 574 0.16 15.04 -24.10
CA ALA A 574 -1.08 15.14 -24.88
C ALA A 574 -2.21 15.84 -24.09
N GLU A 575 -2.38 15.53 -22.80
CA GLU A 575 -3.46 16.07 -21.96
C GLU A 575 -3.19 17.52 -21.52
N ILE A 576 -1.94 17.86 -21.20
CA ILE A 576 -1.56 19.24 -20.81
C ILE A 576 -1.40 20.15 -22.02
N GLY A 577 -0.90 19.61 -23.13
CA GLY A 577 -0.55 20.35 -24.33
C GLY A 577 0.81 21.06 -24.24
N THR A 578 1.52 21.11 -25.37
CA THR A 578 2.86 21.70 -25.48
C THR A 578 2.90 23.18 -25.11
N GLU A 579 1.82 23.93 -25.38
CA GLU A 579 1.72 25.36 -25.07
C GLU A 579 1.71 25.61 -23.55
N GLN A 580 0.89 24.88 -22.79
CA GLN A 580 0.85 24.99 -21.33
C GLN A 580 2.18 24.53 -20.69
N ILE A 581 2.83 23.51 -21.26
CA ILE A 581 4.17 23.08 -20.84
C ILE A 581 5.20 24.19 -21.06
N ALA A 582 5.22 24.79 -22.26
CA ALA A 582 6.15 25.85 -22.61
C ALA A 582 5.98 27.09 -21.72
N THR A 583 4.73 27.42 -21.36
CA THR A 583 4.39 28.66 -20.67
C THR A 583 4.58 28.65 -19.15
N GLU A 584 4.42 27.50 -18.49
CA GLU A 584 4.59 27.39 -17.02
C GLU A 584 5.60 26.32 -16.59
N ALA A 585 5.54 25.12 -17.17
CA ALA A 585 6.36 23.99 -16.70
C ALA A 585 7.86 24.21 -16.95
N VAL A 586 8.21 24.81 -18.09
CA VAL A 586 9.61 25.13 -18.44
C VAL A 586 10.21 26.14 -17.47
N ALA A 587 9.49 27.22 -17.15
CA ALA A 587 9.96 28.23 -16.20
C ALA A 587 10.18 27.63 -14.81
N LEU A 588 9.24 26.78 -14.34
CA LEU A 588 9.33 26.10 -13.06
C LEU A 588 10.48 25.09 -13.02
N PHE A 589 10.68 24.33 -14.10
CA PHE A 589 11.80 23.40 -14.24
C PHE A 589 13.14 24.12 -14.12
N LEU A 590 13.33 25.19 -14.90
CA LEU A 590 14.61 25.92 -14.94
C LEU A 590 14.90 26.59 -13.59
N HIS A 591 13.88 27.16 -12.94
CA HIS A 591 14.02 27.73 -11.59
C HIS A 591 14.45 26.65 -10.58
N SER A 592 13.73 25.52 -10.53
CA SER A 592 14.06 24.40 -9.63
C SER A 592 15.47 23.84 -9.87
N ALA A 593 15.85 23.61 -11.14
CA ALA A 593 17.18 23.12 -11.50
C ALA A 593 18.30 24.10 -11.11
N GLY A 594 18.04 25.40 -11.21
CA GLY A 594 18.99 26.45 -10.81
C GLY A 594 19.25 26.49 -9.30
N LEU A 595 18.25 26.14 -8.48
CA LEU A 595 18.39 26.06 -7.02
C LEU A 595 19.24 24.87 -6.56
N ASP A 596 19.17 23.75 -7.29
CA ASP A 596 19.88 22.52 -6.94
C ASP A 596 21.27 22.45 -7.57
N THR A 597 21.43 22.99 -8.77
CA THR A 597 22.71 23.02 -9.50
C THR A 597 23.05 24.41 -10.05
N PRO A 598 23.45 25.36 -9.18
CA PRO A 598 23.80 26.71 -9.60
C PRO A 598 24.85 26.73 -10.72
N GLY A 599 24.62 27.53 -11.76
CA GLY A 599 25.53 27.67 -12.90
C GLY A 599 25.49 26.55 -13.94
N ARG A 600 24.53 25.61 -13.86
CA ARG A 600 24.35 24.52 -14.84
C ARG A 600 23.12 24.69 -15.74
N ALA A 601 22.74 25.93 -16.07
CA ALA A 601 21.55 26.21 -16.85
C ALA A 601 21.58 25.55 -18.26
N ALA A 602 22.73 25.49 -18.92
CA ALA A 602 22.89 24.78 -20.19
C ALA A 602 22.62 23.27 -20.08
N HIS A 603 22.94 22.65 -18.94
CA HIS A 603 22.62 21.24 -18.71
C HIS A 603 21.12 21.04 -18.52
N ALA A 604 20.46 21.91 -17.76
CA ALA A 604 19.01 21.89 -17.55
C ALA A 604 18.24 22.05 -18.88
N VAL A 605 18.70 22.96 -19.76
CA VAL A 605 18.13 23.14 -21.10
C VAL A 605 18.30 21.87 -21.95
N ARG A 606 19.49 21.25 -21.96
CA ARG A 606 19.70 19.99 -22.70
C ARG A 606 18.77 18.88 -22.21
N VAL A 607 18.62 18.75 -20.90
CA VAL A 607 17.73 17.74 -20.30
C VAL A 607 16.26 17.99 -20.69
N LEU A 608 15.82 19.25 -20.75
CA LEU A 608 14.48 19.60 -21.22
C LEU A 608 14.29 19.30 -22.71
N ASP A 609 15.27 19.62 -23.56
CA ASP A 609 15.21 19.36 -24.99
C ASP A 609 15.18 17.85 -25.31
N GLU A 610 15.90 17.04 -24.53
CA GLU A 610 15.82 15.57 -24.59
C GLU A 610 14.44 15.04 -24.17
N ALA A 611 13.81 15.66 -23.16
CA ALA A 611 12.49 15.25 -22.68
C ALA A 611 11.34 15.74 -23.59
N MET A 612 11.51 16.90 -24.23
CA MET A 612 10.52 17.56 -25.08
C MET A 612 11.20 18.16 -26.32
N PRO A 613 11.50 17.33 -27.34
CA PRO A 613 12.11 17.80 -28.57
C PRO A 613 11.24 18.86 -29.25
N GLY A 614 11.86 19.97 -29.69
CA GLY A 614 11.16 21.01 -30.46
C GLY A 614 10.61 22.20 -29.65
N LEU A 615 10.90 22.29 -28.34
CA LEU A 615 10.60 23.49 -27.54
C LEU A 615 11.36 24.75 -28.01
N GLY A 616 12.50 24.58 -28.68
CA GLY A 616 13.28 25.70 -29.24
C GLY A 616 13.94 26.60 -28.19
N LEU A 617 14.33 26.04 -27.04
CA LEU A 617 14.93 26.80 -25.94
C LEU A 617 16.32 27.37 -26.31
N PRO A 618 16.56 28.67 -26.10
CA PRO A 618 17.86 29.26 -26.41
C PRO A 618 19.00 28.79 -25.49
N SER A 619 20.20 28.71 -26.07
CA SER A 619 21.40 28.24 -25.39
C SER A 619 22.04 29.30 -24.47
N THR A 620 21.85 30.59 -24.75
CA THR A 620 22.41 31.67 -23.93
C THR A 620 21.42 32.17 -22.88
N ASP A 621 21.93 32.61 -21.73
CA ASP A 621 21.09 33.08 -20.62
C ASP A 621 20.19 34.25 -21.02
N ARG A 622 20.73 35.22 -21.77
CA ARG A 622 20.00 36.41 -22.23
C ARG A 622 18.86 36.08 -23.19
N GLU A 623 19.11 35.19 -24.15
CA GLU A 623 18.07 34.77 -25.10
C GLU A 623 17.01 33.94 -24.39
N ARG A 624 17.39 33.11 -23.41
CA ARG A 624 16.46 32.31 -22.62
C ARG A 624 15.56 33.18 -21.73
N GLU A 625 16.09 34.23 -21.12
CA GLU A 625 15.27 35.21 -20.39
C GLU A 625 14.24 35.88 -21.32
N ALA A 626 14.64 36.26 -22.54
CA ALA A 626 13.72 36.82 -23.53
C ALA A 626 12.65 35.80 -23.96
N TRP A 627 13.04 34.54 -24.18
CA TRP A 627 12.13 33.45 -24.52
C TRP A 627 11.10 33.21 -23.41
N LEU A 628 11.53 33.16 -22.14
CA LEU A 628 10.65 32.97 -20.98
C LEU A 628 9.66 34.14 -20.84
N ALA A 629 10.09 35.37 -21.14
CA ALA A 629 9.21 36.53 -21.11
C ALA A 629 8.17 36.50 -22.24
N GLU A 630 8.55 36.04 -23.45
CA GLU A 630 7.65 35.91 -24.61
C GLU A 630 6.63 34.78 -24.42
N HIS A 631 7.05 33.67 -23.82
CA HIS A 631 6.21 32.48 -23.62
C HIS A 631 5.48 32.50 -22.28
N ARG A 632 5.53 33.60 -21.51
CA ARG A 632 4.81 33.70 -20.24
C ARG A 632 3.29 33.72 -20.48
N MET A 633 2.56 32.83 -19.81
CA MET A 633 1.09 32.92 -19.74
C MET A 633 0.67 34.15 -18.93
N PRO A 634 -0.22 35.04 -19.44
CA PRO A 634 -0.69 36.19 -18.68
C PRO A 634 -1.55 35.77 -17.48
N GLU A 635 -1.44 36.52 -16.38
CA GLU A 635 -2.30 36.33 -15.21
C GLU A 635 -3.65 37.06 -15.36
N PRO A 636 -4.67 36.72 -14.55
CA PRO A 636 -5.88 37.52 -14.45
C PRO A 636 -5.58 39.02 -14.34
N PRO A 637 -6.29 39.92 -15.06
CA PRO A 637 -5.89 41.32 -15.19
C PRO A 637 -5.68 42.07 -13.86
N ALA A 638 -6.47 41.74 -12.83
CA ALA A 638 -6.30 42.31 -11.49
C ALA A 638 -5.01 41.83 -10.82
N PHE A 639 -4.70 40.55 -10.94
CA PHE A 639 -3.49 39.95 -10.41
C PHE A 639 -2.24 40.41 -11.17
N GLU A 640 -2.30 40.57 -12.50
CA GLU A 640 -1.18 41.09 -13.30
C GLU A 640 -0.77 42.50 -12.84
N ARG A 641 -1.75 43.39 -12.59
CA ARG A 641 -1.47 44.73 -12.01
C ARG A 641 -0.85 44.67 -10.62
N ALA A 642 -1.27 43.69 -9.81
CA ALA A 642 -0.70 43.46 -8.49
C ALA A 642 0.76 42.99 -8.60
N LEU A 643 1.07 42.09 -9.53
CA LEU A 643 2.44 41.65 -9.82
C LEU A 643 3.32 42.81 -10.29
N ASP A 644 2.84 43.68 -11.19
CA ASP A 644 3.59 44.86 -11.63
C ASP A 644 3.92 45.82 -10.47
N THR A 645 2.94 46.03 -9.58
CA THR A 645 3.13 46.84 -8.37
C THR A 645 4.14 46.18 -7.42
N ALA A 646 4.02 44.87 -7.20
CA ALA A 646 4.93 44.10 -6.36
C ALA A 646 6.37 44.12 -6.90
N ARG A 647 6.57 43.97 -8.22
CA ARG A 647 7.88 44.10 -8.87
C ARG A 647 8.50 45.48 -8.63
N ALA A 648 7.71 46.55 -8.76
CA ALA A 648 8.16 47.93 -8.55
C ALA A 648 8.53 48.23 -7.08
N LEU A 649 7.87 47.59 -6.12
CA LEU A 649 8.19 47.66 -4.69
C LEU A 649 9.43 46.83 -4.37
N ALA A 650 9.50 45.60 -4.88
CA ALA A 650 10.64 44.70 -4.72
C ALA A 650 11.94 45.33 -5.26
N SER A 651 11.88 46.00 -6.41
CA SER A 651 13.04 46.70 -7.00
C SER A 651 13.56 47.86 -6.14
N ARG A 652 12.77 48.33 -5.17
CA ARG A 652 13.13 49.38 -4.19
C ARG A 652 13.51 48.80 -2.83
N GLY A 653 13.56 47.48 -2.69
CA GLY A 653 13.85 46.77 -1.43
C GLY A 653 12.66 46.66 -0.47
N ALA A 654 11.45 47.02 -0.89
CA ALA A 654 10.24 46.95 -0.08
C ALA A 654 9.55 45.57 -0.23
N ALA A 655 10.23 44.50 0.21
CA ALA A 655 9.79 43.14 -0.01
C ALA A 655 8.51 42.75 0.74
N ASP A 656 8.28 43.32 1.94
CA ASP A 656 7.07 43.06 2.71
C ASP A 656 5.87 43.80 2.11
N ASP A 657 6.01 45.07 1.75
CA ASP A 657 4.96 45.81 1.04
C ASP A 657 4.61 45.15 -0.31
N ALA A 658 5.60 44.61 -1.02
CA ALA A 658 5.40 43.86 -2.25
C ALA A 658 4.57 42.59 -2.00
N TRP A 659 4.82 41.88 -0.90
CA TRP A 659 4.05 40.70 -0.53
C TRP A 659 2.62 41.05 -0.14
N ASP A 660 2.39 42.11 0.64
CA ASP A 660 1.04 42.51 1.05
C ASP A 660 0.13 42.79 -0.17
N VAL A 661 0.70 43.34 -1.24
CA VAL A 661 0.00 43.54 -2.52
C VAL A 661 -0.36 42.20 -3.18
N VAL A 662 0.56 41.25 -3.21
CA VAL A 662 0.35 39.90 -3.78
C VAL A 662 -0.68 39.12 -2.96
N GLU A 663 -0.51 39.06 -1.64
CA GLU A 663 -1.37 38.34 -0.71
C GLU A 663 -2.83 38.80 -0.83
N LYS A 664 -3.04 40.12 -0.88
CA LYS A 664 -4.39 40.68 -1.07
C LYS A 664 -4.99 40.27 -2.41
N ALA A 665 -4.23 40.40 -3.49
CA ALA A 665 -4.71 40.08 -4.84
C ALA A 665 -4.95 38.57 -5.04
N LEU A 666 -4.25 37.72 -4.28
CA LEU A 666 -4.33 36.27 -4.39
C LEU A 666 -5.72 35.72 -4.06
N THR A 667 -6.43 36.36 -3.11
CA THR A 667 -7.80 35.96 -2.74
C THR A 667 -8.80 36.09 -3.90
N GLU A 668 -8.51 36.92 -4.89
CA GLU A 668 -9.33 37.11 -6.09
C GLU A 668 -8.75 36.41 -7.34
N TRP A 669 -7.61 35.71 -7.19
CA TRP A 669 -6.99 35.00 -8.31
C TRP A 669 -7.85 33.81 -8.76
N TYR A 670 -8.01 33.65 -10.06
CA TYR A 670 -8.74 32.54 -10.67
C TYR A 670 -7.91 31.91 -11.82
N PRO A 671 -8.06 30.61 -12.05
CA PRO A 671 -7.34 29.94 -13.12
C PRO A 671 -7.88 30.35 -14.49
N VAL A 672 -6.98 30.65 -15.43
CA VAL A 672 -7.31 30.96 -16.84
C VAL A 672 -7.26 29.71 -17.74
N SER A 673 -6.87 28.57 -17.18
CA SER A 673 -6.76 27.27 -17.84
C SER A 673 -7.03 26.16 -16.80
N PRO A 674 -7.64 25.02 -17.17
CA PRO A 674 -7.91 23.90 -16.27
C PRO A 674 -6.63 23.23 -15.73
N HIS A 675 -5.46 23.57 -16.27
CA HIS A 675 -4.15 23.10 -15.83
C HIS A 675 -3.45 24.10 -14.89
N ARG A 676 -4.17 25.10 -14.38
CA ARG A 676 -3.67 26.07 -13.39
C ARG A 676 -4.46 25.96 -12.10
N ILE A 677 -3.76 25.89 -10.98
CA ILE A 677 -4.35 25.88 -9.62
C ILE A 677 -3.66 26.87 -8.67
N ALA A 678 -2.52 27.42 -9.09
CA ALA A 678 -1.79 28.47 -8.40
C ALA A 678 -0.97 29.30 -9.41
N PRO A 679 -0.67 30.58 -9.11
CA PRO A 679 0.13 31.43 -9.98
C PRO A 679 1.62 31.06 -9.92
N VAL A 680 2.05 30.14 -10.80
CA VAL A 680 3.46 29.65 -10.88
C VAL A 680 4.46 30.79 -11.05
N ALA A 681 4.05 31.92 -11.65
CA ALA A 681 4.86 33.12 -11.78
C ALA A 681 5.41 33.64 -10.43
N LEU A 682 4.74 33.39 -9.31
CA LEU A 682 5.25 33.75 -7.98
C LEU A 682 6.52 32.99 -7.59
N LEU A 683 6.72 31.78 -8.11
CA LEU A 683 7.94 31.00 -7.89
C LEU A 683 9.03 31.36 -8.91
N THR A 684 8.64 31.64 -10.15
CA THR A 684 9.59 31.69 -11.28
C THR A 684 10.04 33.08 -11.69
N ASP A 685 9.32 34.13 -11.28
CA ASP A 685 9.68 35.51 -11.61
C ASP A 685 10.91 35.98 -10.82
N PRO A 686 12.04 36.28 -11.48
CA PRO A 686 13.27 36.68 -10.80
C PRO A 686 13.12 37.94 -9.94
N ALA A 687 12.23 38.85 -10.30
CA ALA A 687 11.99 40.07 -9.55
C ALA A 687 11.29 39.80 -8.19
N LEU A 688 10.66 38.63 -8.04
CA LEU A 688 9.92 38.23 -6.84
C LEU A 688 10.68 37.23 -5.96
N HIS A 689 11.87 36.74 -6.35
CA HIS A 689 12.65 35.79 -5.55
C HIS A 689 12.98 36.30 -4.13
N GLY A 690 13.14 37.62 -3.96
CA GLY A 690 13.35 38.26 -2.64
C GLY A 690 12.06 38.51 -1.85
N VAL A 691 10.90 38.38 -2.48
CA VAL A 691 9.57 38.61 -1.91
C VAL A 691 8.95 37.29 -1.47
N VAL A 692 8.98 36.28 -2.34
CA VAL A 692 8.34 34.96 -2.15
C VAL A 692 9.30 34.02 -1.44
N THR A 693 9.28 34.08 -0.10
CA THR A 693 10.00 33.13 0.76
C THR A 693 9.33 31.75 0.74
N PRO A 694 9.99 30.67 1.21
CA PRO A 694 9.36 29.34 1.32
C PRO A 694 8.07 29.33 2.14
N ARG A 695 7.98 30.16 3.20
CA ARG A 695 6.75 30.33 3.98
C ARG A 695 5.64 30.95 3.13
N ARG A 696 5.95 32.02 2.42
CA ARG A 696 5.03 32.75 1.55
C ARG A 696 4.58 31.90 0.36
N ALA A 697 5.46 31.09 -0.22
CA ALA A 697 5.11 30.11 -1.24
C ALA A 697 4.06 29.11 -0.74
N ARG A 698 4.19 28.61 0.50
CA ARG A 698 3.16 27.77 1.12
C ARG A 698 1.85 28.55 1.30
N GLU A 699 1.91 29.78 1.81
CA GLU A 699 0.73 30.64 1.96
C GLU A 699 -0.03 30.82 0.65
N VAL A 700 0.66 30.85 -0.50
CA VAL A 700 -0.01 30.92 -1.82
C VAL A 700 -1.03 29.79 -1.99
N VAL A 701 -0.65 28.55 -1.67
CA VAL A 701 -1.49 27.37 -1.91
C VAL A 701 -2.44 27.06 -0.77
N PHE A 702 -2.20 27.58 0.43
CA PHE A 702 -3.14 27.50 1.56
C PHE A 702 -4.18 28.64 1.59
N THR A 703 -4.01 29.69 0.79
CA THR A 703 -4.97 30.79 0.70
C THR A 703 -6.20 30.37 -0.13
N PRO A 704 -7.42 30.42 0.40
CA PRO A 704 -8.63 30.16 -0.40
C PRO A 704 -8.84 31.24 -1.48
N ARG A 705 -9.29 30.83 -2.66
CA ARG A 705 -9.67 31.72 -3.77
C ARG A 705 -11.16 32.08 -3.70
N GLY A 706 -11.51 33.25 -4.21
CA GLY A 706 -12.89 33.75 -4.25
C GLY A 706 -13.79 32.98 -5.22
N GLU A 707 -15.09 33.26 -5.16
CA GLU A 707 -16.14 32.54 -5.92
C GLU A 707 -15.89 32.49 -7.44
N HIS A 708 -15.25 33.51 -8.00
CA HIS A 708 -14.87 33.56 -9.43
C HIS A 708 -13.83 32.51 -9.84
N ALA A 709 -13.18 31.84 -8.89
CA ALA A 709 -12.22 30.77 -9.16
C ALA A 709 -12.88 29.42 -9.48
N PHE A 710 -14.20 29.28 -9.29
CA PHE A 710 -14.94 28.03 -9.50
C PHE A 710 -15.90 28.16 -10.69
N PRO A 711 -15.44 27.98 -11.94
CA PRO A 711 -16.34 28.01 -13.10
C PRO A 711 -17.25 26.77 -13.09
N GLY A 712 -18.52 26.95 -12.68
CA GLY A 712 -19.61 25.96 -12.79
C GLY A 712 -19.75 25.01 -11.60
N THR A 713 -20.63 25.35 -10.65
CA THR A 713 -21.41 24.38 -9.88
C THR A 713 -22.63 23.92 -10.66
#